data_AF-A0A939WMA2-F1
#
_entry.id   AF-A0A939WMA2-F1
#
_cell.length_a   1.000
_cell.length_b   1.000
_cell.length_c   1.000
_cell.angle_alpha   90.00
_cell.angle_beta   90.00
_cell.angle_gamma   90.00
#
_symmetry.space_group_name_H-M   'P 1'
#
loop_
_entity.id
_entity.type
_entity.pdbx_description
1 polymer ?
#
loop_
_entity_poly.entity_id
_entity_poly.type
_entity_poly.pdbx_seq_one_letter_code
_entity_poly.pdbx_strand_id
1 'polypeptide(L)'
;MKTNIVSVFASLACLAAIGAVQEVKHDGKLVGLSLFDGKVLANGNISGSATYILENCPVDDGIKYETREGANSLLVKWVFPKATELRVQIDFGYGFPKGTKVRMYSPTDGMIGAEVDAPDGKWYFLTEMSTPYSRPSFFADGVIRTWTGNCSELVGSAPVGYSHECFYGVEGDDIQLKTAFSRKSPEDAKRLLTAEQPGFLPRKRDVIWQFDESKFPEREPMKGNANAPSLKYIQRTLKKLEDSTAEKPAKVRVLFYGQSIVWQFWSRLLMRDLMARYPTAEFTWKNLAIGGFEADKLRDQFKRDVCGFYPDLLFFHDYGDVRMYTEMVKWARENTAAEIVLWTSHLASYDKEPAELLEKRDARSLGILEAAEKYHCHIIDLNDKWCRHLVGKDLKKGVYLADGIHLNGAGQMQYKDYIEEELIRIPGSCGDEAATGCDRFFSVGDGKCVKTSSDGTLTFSFDGNRVVAVSDGTADAGLDAEVLLDGKPLAGMPELWAATRPTPLIMWFPGLQDFSLGPAAPVEEDWTLEILPPRGGDPTTNVFHAIGEMPRSCQLVPARFKVTGSVTGEDGEGITSDPFVSKSGRLSIPVRAWALWPHWKGNRPAPGAKTFWSVHPMFTDRLKPMEAGEEKLLVQGCSNGRHELTIKLPKGAKSGIAGFKVWTPAKQ
;
A
#
# COMPACT_ATOMS: atom_id res chain seq x y z
N MET A 1 55.84 9.17 47.60
CA MET A 1 56.91 10.17 47.83
C MET A 1 56.94 11.10 46.62
N LYS A 2 56.65 12.40 46.82
CA LYS A 2 57.02 13.56 45.97
C LYS A 2 56.47 13.61 44.53
N THR A 3 55.92 14.68 43.93
CA THR A 3 55.43 16.05 44.24
C THR A 3 54.90 16.52 42.86
N ASN A 4 53.63 16.89 42.67
CA ASN A 4 53.05 18.24 42.71
C ASN A 4 53.66 19.34 41.80
N ILE A 5 52.73 20.09 41.15
CA ILE A 5 52.77 21.46 40.60
C ILE A 5 53.23 21.58 39.12
N VAL A 6 52.52 22.08 38.11
CA VAL A 6 51.40 23.06 37.87
C VAL A 6 51.92 24.22 36.99
N SER A 7 51.28 24.43 35.83
CA SER A 7 51.10 25.69 35.05
C SER A 7 52.34 26.38 34.41
N VAL A 8 52.34 27.09 33.26
CA VAL A 8 51.34 27.58 32.29
C VAL A 8 52.08 28.19 31.07
N PHE A 9 51.55 27.93 29.86
CA PHE A 9 51.60 28.69 28.58
C PHE A 9 52.92 29.03 27.84
N ALA A 10 52.96 28.62 26.57
CA ALA A 10 53.05 29.54 25.42
C ALA A 10 52.49 28.88 24.15
N SER A 11 51.60 29.61 23.47
CA SER A 11 50.91 29.24 22.23
C SER A 11 51.81 29.29 20.99
N LEU A 12 51.29 28.71 19.90
CA LEU A 12 51.72 28.77 18.49
C LEU A 12 52.73 27.71 18.01
N ALA A 13 52.24 26.68 17.30
CA ALA A 13 52.07 26.74 15.84
C ALA A 13 51.57 25.39 15.28
N CYS A 14 50.52 25.44 14.44
CA CYS A 14 50.00 24.38 13.53
C CYS A 14 49.44 23.09 14.21
N LEU A 15 48.12 22.89 14.39
CA LEU A 15 47.16 22.41 13.37
C LEU A 15 47.80 21.42 12.37
N ALA A 16 47.30 20.21 12.11
CA ALA A 16 46.03 19.57 12.41
C ALA A 16 46.11 18.08 11.99
N ALA A 17 45.06 17.32 12.33
CA ALA A 17 44.73 15.97 11.88
C ALA A 17 45.40 14.82 12.66
N ILE A 18 44.88 14.53 13.84
CA ILE A 18 44.42 13.18 14.27
C ILE A 18 43.47 13.43 15.45
N GLY A 19 42.16 13.28 15.20
CA GLY A 19 41.15 13.32 16.26
C GLY A 19 41.09 11.95 16.95
N ALA A 20 41.37 11.96 18.25
CA ALA A 20 41.43 10.80 19.13
C ALA A 20 40.07 10.08 19.27
N VAL A 21 40.09 8.74 19.26
CA VAL A 21 38.98 7.90 19.70
C VAL A 21 38.98 7.87 21.24
N GLN A 22 37.88 8.26 21.88
CA GLN A 22 37.65 7.99 23.31
C GLN A 22 36.64 6.86 23.46
N GLU A 23 37.00 5.83 24.22
CA GLU A 23 36.06 4.79 24.66
C GLU A 23 35.09 5.35 25.69
N VAL A 24 33.79 5.19 25.44
CA VAL A 24 32.74 5.48 26.43
C VAL A 24 32.09 4.18 26.87
N LYS A 25 31.99 3.98 28.19
CA LYS A 25 31.34 2.83 28.81
C LYS A 25 30.10 3.30 29.57
N HIS A 26 28.99 2.57 29.42
CA HIS A 26 27.80 2.71 30.26
C HIS A 26 27.50 1.34 30.87
N ASP A 27 27.35 1.28 32.19
CA ASP A 27 27.21 0.05 32.99
C ASP A 27 28.28 -1.03 32.69
N GLY A 28 29.52 -0.60 32.49
CA GLY A 28 30.66 -1.50 32.28
C GLY A 28 30.74 -2.14 30.88
N LYS A 29 29.79 -1.87 29.97
CA LYS A 29 29.83 -2.34 28.58
C LYS A 29 30.33 -1.24 27.64
N LEU A 30 31.14 -1.63 26.66
CA LEU A 30 31.67 -0.74 25.64
C LEU A 30 30.55 -0.30 24.71
N VAL A 31 30.30 1.01 24.61
CA VAL A 31 29.32 1.58 23.67
C VAL A 31 30.10 2.48 22.71
N GLY A 32 30.41 1.96 21.52
CA GLY A 32 31.16 2.72 20.52
C GLY A 32 30.31 3.81 19.85
N LEU A 33 30.85 5.03 19.76
CA LEU A 33 30.34 6.10 18.92
C LEU A 33 31.50 6.60 18.04
N SER A 34 31.25 6.81 16.75
CA SER A 34 32.22 7.47 15.86
C SER A 34 31.68 8.84 15.46
N LEU A 35 32.52 9.85 15.62
CA LEU A 35 32.27 11.22 15.17
C LEU A 35 32.73 11.35 13.73
N PHE A 36 31.86 11.88 12.87
CA PHE A 36 32.28 12.47 11.61
C PHE A 36 31.78 13.92 11.59
N ASP A 37 32.73 14.86 11.55
CA ASP A 37 32.51 16.30 11.39
C ASP A 37 31.51 16.95 12.38
N GLY A 38 31.71 16.71 13.69
CA GLY A 38 31.00 17.44 14.74
C GLY A 38 29.49 17.16 14.88
N LYS A 39 28.93 16.20 14.14
CA LYS A 39 27.53 15.77 14.25
C LYS A 39 27.45 14.34 14.78
N VAL A 40 26.53 14.08 15.73
CA VAL A 40 26.40 12.78 16.41
C VAL A 40 25.63 11.80 15.52
N LEU A 41 26.27 10.69 15.15
CA LEU A 41 25.66 9.51 14.56
C LEU A 41 25.33 8.51 15.68
N ALA A 42 24.04 8.26 15.92
CA ALA A 42 23.61 7.17 16.81
C ALA A 42 23.40 5.91 15.98
N ASN A 43 24.26 4.91 16.14
CA ASN A 43 24.11 3.60 15.50
C ASN A 43 24.10 2.52 16.59
N GLY A 44 23.12 1.62 16.55
CA GLY A 44 22.97 0.55 17.52
C GLY A 44 22.84 -0.80 16.83
N ASN A 45 23.95 -1.48 16.56
CA ASN A 45 24.25 -2.80 17.14
C ASN A 45 25.62 -3.37 16.73
N ILE A 46 26.19 -4.14 17.65
CA ILE A 46 27.52 -4.74 17.64
C ILE A 46 27.44 -6.20 17.13
N SER A 47 28.28 -6.58 16.15
CA SER A 47 29.09 -7.82 16.19
C SER A 47 30.07 -7.95 14.99
N GLY A 48 31.36 -8.07 15.34
CA GLY A 48 32.37 -8.97 14.76
C GLY A 48 32.63 -9.03 13.24
N SER A 49 33.79 -8.47 12.86
CA SER A 49 34.67 -8.83 11.73
C SER A 49 34.16 -8.74 10.28
N ALA A 50 34.51 -7.66 9.58
CA ALA A 50 35.63 -7.61 8.64
C ALA A 50 35.59 -6.28 7.87
N THR A 51 36.54 -5.41 8.20
CA THR A 51 36.85 -4.20 7.43
C THR A 51 37.48 -4.61 6.10
N TYR A 52 36.84 -4.35 4.96
CA TYR A 52 37.55 -4.09 3.70
C TYR A 52 36.63 -3.45 2.65
N ILE A 53 37.22 -2.53 1.86
CA ILE A 53 36.69 -1.82 0.68
C ILE A 53 35.90 -0.53 0.98
N LEU A 54 36.62 0.57 1.22
CA LEU A 54 36.21 1.94 0.88
C LEU A 54 37.45 2.78 0.51
N GLU A 55 38.19 2.37 -0.52
CA GLU A 55 39.30 3.19 -1.05
C GLU A 55 39.10 3.68 -2.49
N ASN A 56 37.99 3.36 -3.18
CA ASN A 56 37.84 3.75 -4.61
C ASN A 56 36.44 4.23 -5.05
N CYS A 57 35.55 4.64 -4.15
CA CYS A 57 34.30 5.30 -4.55
C CYS A 57 34.36 6.81 -4.26
N PRO A 58 34.61 7.68 -5.24
CA PRO A 58 34.31 9.09 -5.08
C PRO A 58 32.79 9.26 -5.02
N VAL A 59 32.28 9.76 -3.89
CA VAL A 59 30.92 10.29 -3.83
C VAL A 59 30.98 11.63 -4.55
N ASP A 60 30.43 11.69 -5.76
CA ASP A 60 30.49 12.85 -6.66
C ASP A 60 29.44 13.92 -6.28
N ASP A 61 29.81 15.19 -6.39
CA ASP A 61 29.07 16.39 -5.94
C ASP A 61 27.81 16.72 -6.79
N GLY A 62 27.36 15.78 -7.62
CA GLY A 62 26.30 15.99 -8.62
C GLY A 62 24.88 15.61 -8.19
N ILE A 63 24.69 15.00 -7.02
CA ILE A 63 23.37 14.55 -6.55
C ILE A 63 22.66 15.70 -5.83
N LYS A 64 21.61 16.25 -6.43
CA LYS A 64 20.73 17.24 -5.80
C LYS A 64 19.55 16.55 -5.11
N TYR A 65 19.37 16.82 -3.82
CA TYR A 65 18.23 16.38 -3.04
C TYR A 65 17.26 17.55 -2.84
N GLU A 66 15.96 17.33 -3.05
CA GLU A 66 14.89 18.22 -2.59
C GLU A 66 14.02 17.48 -1.58
N THR A 67 13.97 17.97 -0.34
CA THR A 67 13.09 17.46 0.72
C THR A 67 11.94 18.44 0.95
N ARG A 68 10.69 17.95 0.95
CA ARG A 68 9.53 18.72 1.44
C ARG A 68 9.19 18.29 2.87
N GLU A 69 8.95 19.25 3.76
CA GLU A 69 8.59 18.97 5.16
C GLU A 69 7.24 18.26 5.25
N GLY A 70 7.20 17.11 5.95
CA GLY A 70 5.99 16.33 6.22
C GLY A 70 6.05 15.67 7.60
N ALA A 71 4.94 15.07 8.07
CA ALA A 71 4.69 14.61 9.45
C ALA A 71 5.80 13.73 10.08
N ASN A 72 6.60 13.03 9.27
CA ASN A 72 7.74 12.24 9.75
C ASN A 72 8.90 13.10 10.31
N SER A 73 9.03 14.37 9.91
CA SER A 73 10.04 15.29 10.47
C SER A 73 9.78 15.60 11.95
N LEU A 74 8.50 15.61 12.36
CA LEU A 74 8.07 15.83 13.74
C LEU A 74 8.30 14.58 14.60
N LEU A 75 8.02 13.38 14.07
CA LEU A 75 8.26 12.11 14.77
C LEU A 75 9.76 11.89 15.05
N VAL A 76 10.62 12.17 14.07
CA VAL A 76 12.08 12.01 14.22
C VAL A 76 12.67 13.06 15.16
N LYS A 77 12.20 14.32 15.13
CA LYS A 77 12.56 15.34 16.13
C LYS A 77 12.09 14.98 17.54
N TRP A 78 10.97 14.27 17.67
CA TRP A 78 10.45 13.85 18.97
C TRP A 78 11.25 12.69 19.58
N VAL A 79 11.65 11.70 18.75
CA VAL A 79 12.48 10.57 19.20
C VAL A 79 13.95 10.95 19.36
N PHE A 80 14.45 11.91 18.56
CA PHE A 80 15.83 12.39 18.59
C PHE A 80 15.89 13.93 18.65
N PRO A 81 15.60 14.55 19.81
CA PRO A 81 15.43 16.00 19.94
C PRO A 81 16.68 16.86 19.68
N LYS A 82 17.85 16.22 19.49
CA LYS A 82 19.10 16.90 19.11
C LYS A 82 19.48 16.71 17.63
N ALA A 83 18.69 15.97 16.86
CA ALA A 83 18.91 15.80 15.42
C ALA A 83 18.53 17.11 14.70
N THR A 84 19.52 17.79 14.12
CA THR A 84 19.34 19.08 13.46
C THR A 84 18.93 18.97 11.98
N GLU A 85 19.06 17.78 11.37
CA GLU A 85 18.68 17.48 9.98
C GLU A 85 18.15 16.04 9.89
N LEU A 86 17.12 15.82 9.06
CA LEU A 86 16.67 14.47 8.68
C LEU A 86 17.64 13.91 7.65
N ARG A 87 18.38 12.83 7.98
CA ARG A 87 19.16 12.09 6.99
C ARG A 87 18.67 10.65 6.92
N VAL A 88 18.04 10.31 5.81
CA VAL A 88 17.78 8.92 5.44
C VAL A 88 19.12 8.35 4.96
N GLN A 89 19.66 7.37 5.69
CA GLN A 89 20.82 6.63 5.20
C GLN A 89 20.33 5.63 4.16
N ILE A 90 20.83 5.80 2.95
CA ILE A 90 20.68 4.85 1.87
C ILE A 90 22.07 4.26 1.61
N ASP A 91 22.22 2.95 1.84
CA ASP A 91 23.46 2.24 1.50
C ASP A 91 23.47 1.96 -0.02
N PHE A 92 24.18 2.80 -0.78
CA PHE A 92 24.45 2.56 -2.19
C PHE A 92 25.71 1.70 -2.33
N GLY A 93 25.55 0.44 -2.77
CA GLY A 93 26.68 -0.45 -3.01
C GLY A 93 27.46 -0.17 -4.30
N TYR A 94 26.89 0.61 -5.24
CA TYR A 94 27.47 0.87 -6.57
C TYR A 94 27.09 2.27 -7.05
N GLY A 95 28.04 2.97 -7.71
CA GLY A 95 27.82 4.31 -8.26
C GLY A 95 26.80 4.30 -9.41
N PHE A 96 25.97 5.34 -9.49
CA PHE A 96 25.05 5.53 -10.62
C PHE A 96 25.79 6.04 -11.86
N PRO A 97 25.29 5.75 -13.08
CA PRO A 97 25.73 6.44 -14.28
C PRO A 97 25.62 7.97 -14.11
N LYS A 98 26.58 8.70 -14.69
CA LYS A 98 26.56 10.16 -14.68
C LYS A 98 25.28 10.67 -15.35
N GLY A 99 24.50 11.47 -14.63
CA GLY A 99 23.22 12.02 -15.12
C GLY A 99 21.97 11.33 -14.59
N THR A 100 22.10 10.29 -13.75
CA THR A 100 20.96 9.65 -13.09
C THR A 100 20.23 10.64 -12.17
N LYS A 101 18.91 10.71 -12.30
CA LYS A 101 18.03 11.49 -11.43
C LYS A 101 17.27 10.54 -10.52
N VAL A 102 17.30 10.80 -9.22
CA VAL A 102 16.52 10.05 -8.23
C VAL A 102 15.47 10.99 -7.66
N ARG A 103 14.19 10.64 -7.81
CA ARG A 103 13.07 11.39 -7.23
C ARG A 103 12.47 10.58 -6.10
N MET A 104 12.57 11.10 -4.88
CA MET A 104 11.89 10.50 -3.73
C MET A 104 10.49 11.07 -3.57
N TYR A 105 9.54 10.22 -3.20
CA TYR A 105 8.19 10.63 -2.87
C TYR A 105 7.71 9.91 -1.62
N SER A 106 6.93 10.60 -0.78
CA SER A 106 6.23 9.99 0.34
C SER A 106 4.75 10.10 0.04
N PRO A 107 4.05 9.00 -0.29
CA PRO A 107 2.60 9.03 -0.24
C PRO A 107 2.19 9.24 1.22
N THR A 108 1.03 9.86 1.41
CA THR A 108 0.47 10.28 2.71
C THR A 108 0.12 9.13 3.66
N ASP A 109 0.65 7.93 3.44
CA ASP A 109 0.40 6.67 4.15
C ASP A 109 1.60 6.21 5.02
N GLY A 110 2.61 7.08 5.20
CA GLY A 110 3.79 6.77 6.01
C GLY A 110 4.87 6.00 5.25
N MET A 111 4.74 5.84 3.93
CA MET A 111 5.70 5.15 3.08
C MET A 111 6.68 6.14 2.41
N ILE A 112 7.85 5.65 2.00
CA ILE A 112 8.83 6.40 1.19
C ILE A 112 9.15 5.56 -0.05
N GLY A 113 8.87 6.10 -1.23
CA GLY A 113 9.25 5.55 -2.53
C GLY A 113 10.35 6.38 -3.20
N ALA A 114 11.00 5.79 -4.20
CA ALA A 114 11.94 6.50 -5.07
C ALA A 114 11.81 6.02 -6.52
N GLU A 115 11.78 6.97 -7.45
CA GLU A 115 11.94 6.75 -8.89
C GLU A 115 13.39 7.04 -9.27
N VAL A 116 13.99 6.17 -10.08
CA VAL A 116 15.35 6.35 -10.61
C VAL A 116 15.26 6.42 -12.12
N ASP A 117 15.61 7.58 -12.67
CA ASP A 117 15.74 7.85 -14.10
C ASP A 117 17.23 7.83 -14.46
N ALA A 118 17.70 6.71 -15.01
CA ALA A 118 19.09 6.51 -15.40
C ALA A 118 19.24 6.55 -16.93
N PRO A 119 20.22 7.30 -17.47
CA PRO A 119 20.40 7.46 -18.91
C PRO A 119 20.85 6.20 -19.66
N ASP A 120 21.15 5.11 -18.95
CA ASP A 120 21.56 3.83 -19.53
C ASP A 120 20.38 2.89 -19.87
N GLY A 121 19.14 3.32 -19.61
CA GLY A 121 17.94 2.55 -19.89
C GLY A 121 17.75 1.33 -18.96
N LYS A 122 18.53 1.23 -17.88
CA LYS A 122 18.39 0.16 -16.87
C LYS A 122 17.48 0.62 -15.73
N TRP A 123 16.75 -0.34 -15.19
CA TRP A 123 15.81 -0.12 -14.08
C TRP A 123 16.44 -0.52 -12.76
N TYR A 124 16.39 0.38 -11.78
CA TYR A 124 16.89 0.17 -10.43
C TYR A 124 15.70 -0.01 -9.49
N PHE A 125 15.68 -1.11 -8.74
CA PHE A 125 14.57 -1.46 -7.84
C PHE A 125 14.83 -1.01 -6.40
N LEU A 126 13.77 -0.54 -5.73
CA LEU A 126 13.71 -0.35 -4.29
C LEU A 126 12.67 -1.32 -3.70
N THR A 127 12.98 -1.98 -2.59
CA THR A 127 12.01 -2.79 -1.83
C THR A 127 11.24 -1.90 -0.85
N GLU A 128 9.91 -1.99 -0.82
CA GLU A 128 9.04 -1.33 0.18
C GLU A 128 9.32 -1.86 1.60
N MET A 129 9.29 -0.98 2.60
CA MET A 129 9.49 -1.32 4.02
C MET A 129 8.19 -1.18 4.80
N SER A 130 7.82 -2.15 5.63
CA SER A 130 6.66 -2.08 6.53
C SER A 130 7.04 -1.94 8.02
N THR A 131 8.34 -1.87 8.38
CA THR A 131 8.78 -1.83 9.79
C THR A 131 9.98 -0.90 10.03
N PRO A 132 10.13 -0.31 11.23
CA PRO A 132 11.23 0.59 11.57
C PRO A 132 12.61 -0.07 11.79
N TYR A 133 12.78 -1.37 11.50
CA TYR A 133 14.03 -2.11 11.82
C TYR A 133 14.76 -2.72 10.61
N SER A 134 14.33 -2.45 9.38
CA SER A 134 14.96 -2.96 8.15
C SER A 134 15.77 -1.88 7.43
N ARG A 135 16.95 -2.24 6.89
CA ARG A 135 17.81 -1.35 6.09
C ARG A 135 17.39 -1.37 4.61
N PRO A 136 17.29 -0.23 3.92
CA PRO A 136 17.10 -0.22 2.47
C PRO A 136 18.36 -0.73 1.76
N SER A 137 18.19 -1.53 0.71
CA SER A 137 19.28 -2.02 -0.15
C SER A 137 19.01 -1.66 -1.61
N PHE A 138 20.05 -1.24 -2.33
CA PHE A 138 19.99 -0.88 -3.75
C PHE A 138 20.79 -1.88 -4.58
N PHE A 139 20.29 -2.22 -5.77
CA PHE A 139 20.96 -3.12 -6.70
C PHE A 139 21.14 -2.45 -8.06
N ALA A 140 22.38 -2.44 -8.55
CA ALA A 140 22.75 -2.05 -9.91
C ALA A 140 23.08 -3.29 -10.75
N ASP A 141 22.89 -3.19 -12.06
CA ASP A 141 23.34 -4.16 -13.07
C ASP A 141 22.62 -5.53 -13.16
N GLY A 142 21.39 -5.66 -12.68
CA GLY A 142 20.64 -6.91 -12.84
C GLY A 142 21.25 -8.11 -12.09
N VAL A 143 22.08 -7.84 -11.08
CA VAL A 143 22.71 -8.84 -10.21
C VAL A 143 22.34 -8.55 -8.75
N ILE A 144 21.55 -9.43 -8.14
CA ILE A 144 21.27 -9.42 -6.71
C ILE A 144 22.41 -10.14 -5.99
N ARG A 145 23.04 -9.50 -5.00
CA ARG A 145 24.01 -10.14 -4.09
C ARG A 145 23.44 -10.15 -2.69
N THR A 146 23.16 -11.32 -2.13
CA THR A 146 22.71 -11.49 -0.74
C THR A 146 23.88 -11.88 0.16
N TRP A 147 23.87 -11.38 1.40
CA TRP A 147 24.77 -11.84 2.46
C TRP A 147 23.98 -12.78 3.36
N THR A 148 24.17 -14.10 3.20
CA THR A 148 23.63 -15.08 4.14
C THR A 148 24.68 -15.37 5.20
N GLY A 149 24.60 -14.68 6.34
CA GLY A 149 25.27 -15.12 7.56
C GLY A 149 24.51 -16.33 8.13
N ASN A 150 25.15 -17.49 8.16
CA ASN A 150 24.62 -18.66 8.87
C ASN A 150 24.54 -18.36 10.37
N CYS A 151 23.33 -18.17 10.89
CA CYS A 151 23.06 -18.24 12.33
C CYS A 151 22.53 -19.65 12.65
N SER A 152 23.43 -20.58 12.95
CA SER A 152 23.08 -21.89 13.48
C SER A 152 23.87 -22.21 14.74
N GLU A 153 23.57 -21.51 15.84
CA GLU A 153 23.83 -22.00 17.19
C GLU A 153 22.69 -21.53 18.12
N LEU A 154 21.63 -22.33 18.21
CA LEU A 154 20.76 -22.36 19.38
C LEU A 154 20.27 -23.80 19.57
N VAL A 155 20.75 -24.39 20.66
CA VAL A 155 20.55 -25.77 21.09
C VAL A 155 19.10 -25.99 21.53
N GLY A 156 18.45 -27.05 21.04
CA GLY A 156 17.27 -27.64 21.69
C GLY A 156 16.00 -27.80 20.85
N SER A 157 15.92 -28.90 20.10
CA SER A 157 14.71 -29.66 19.72
C SER A 157 13.32 -28.98 19.71
N ALA A 158 12.87 -28.52 18.53
CA ALA A 158 11.47 -28.61 18.03
C ALA A 158 11.43 -28.18 16.54
N PRO A 159 10.53 -28.73 15.69
CA PRO A 159 10.49 -28.38 14.27
C PRO A 159 9.75 -27.05 14.09
N VAL A 160 10.47 -25.98 13.72
CA VAL A 160 9.89 -24.65 13.51
C VAL A 160 9.92 -24.29 12.03
N GLY A 161 8.76 -24.36 11.37
CA GLY A 161 8.52 -23.70 10.11
C GLY A 161 8.43 -22.19 10.33
N TYR A 162 9.50 -21.49 9.95
CA TYR A 162 9.52 -20.04 9.76
C TYR A 162 9.20 -19.74 8.31
N SER A 163 8.13 -18.98 8.05
CA SER A 163 7.98 -18.22 6.82
C SER A 163 8.86 -16.97 6.95
N HIS A 164 10.14 -17.14 6.68
CA HIS A 164 10.84 -16.09 5.96
C HIS A 164 10.47 -16.29 4.48
N GLU A 165 10.34 -15.21 3.72
CA GLU A 165 10.44 -15.27 2.26
C GLU A 165 11.87 -15.72 1.91
N CYS A 166 12.13 -17.00 2.13
CA CYS A 166 13.30 -17.71 1.66
C CYS A 166 12.87 -18.36 0.35
N PHE A 167 13.35 -17.81 -0.76
CA PHE A 167 13.29 -18.44 -2.07
C PHE A 167 14.07 -19.76 -2.00
N TYR A 168 13.36 -20.87 -1.78
CA TYR A 168 13.95 -22.20 -1.92
C TYR A 168 13.96 -22.58 -3.40
N GLY A 169 15.17 -22.73 -3.96
CA GLY A 169 15.39 -23.37 -5.24
C GLY A 169 15.19 -24.88 -5.12
N VAL A 170 14.50 -25.45 -6.10
CA VAL A 170 14.41 -26.91 -6.30
C VAL A 170 15.72 -27.37 -6.93
N GLU A 171 16.49 -28.21 -6.24
CA GLU A 171 17.56 -29.01 -6.86
C GLU A 171 17.05 -30.43 -7.07
N GLY A 172 17.01 -30.86 -8.33
CA GLY A 172 16.81 -32.24 -8.74
C GLY A 172 18.14 -32.91 -9.04
N ASP A 173 18.36 -34.01 -8.32
CA ASP A 173 19.12 -35.23 -8.58
C ASP A 173 20.66 -35.23 -8.74
N ASP A 174 21.25 -36.13 -7.94
CA ASP A 174 22.59 -36.72 -7.92
C ASP A 174 23.79 -35.94 -7.36
N ILE A 175 23.87 -35.87 -6.01
CA ILE A 175 25.12 -36.15 -5.27
C ILE A 175 24.79 -36.91 -3.97
N GLN A 176 25.21 -38.18 -3.90
CA GLN A 176 25.26 -38.93 -2.63
C GLN A 176 26.27 -38.30 -1.67
N LEU A 177 25.81 -37.63 -0.61
CA LEU A 177 26.65 -37.27 0.53
C LEU A 177 26.61 -38.41 1.56
N LYS A 178 27.66 -39.24 1.54
CA LYS A 178 28.00 -40.13 2.67
C LYS A 178 28.24 -39.27 3.91
N THR A 179 27.37 -39.41 4.89
CA THR A 179 27.55 -38.89 6.24
C THR A 179 28.65 -39.67 6.97
N ALA A 180 29.72 -38.97 7.36
CA ALA A 180 30.67 -39.44 8.36
C ALA A 180 30.74 -38.41 9.50
N PHE A 181 29.99 -38.68 10.57
CA PHE A 181 30.24 -38.06 11.86
C PHE A 181 31.57 -38.62 12.40
N SER A 182 32.57 -37.78 12.63
CA SER A 182 33.59 -38.08 13.62
C SER A 182 34.00 -36.80 14.36
N ARG A 183 33.74 -36.80 15.67
CA ARG A 183 34.26 -35.84 16.64
C ARG A 183 35.78 -35.75 16.48
N LYS A 184 36.31 -34.56 16.22
CA LYS A 184 37.74 -34.29 16.38
C LYS A 184 37.92 -33.09 17.32
N SER A 185 38.94 -33.19 18.17
CA SER A 185 39.16 -32.30 19.30
C SER A 185 39.64 -30.90 18.86
N PRO A 186 39.56 -29.88 19.74
CA PRO A 186 39.96 -28.51 19.42
C PRO A 186 41.41 -28.33 18.94
N GLU A 187 42.28 -29.33 19.15
CA GLU A 187 43.70 -29.27 18.76
C GLU A 187 43.92 -29.58 17.27
N ASP A 188 43.04 -30.37 16.63
CA ASP A 188 43.10 -30.62 15.18
C ASP A 188 42.72 -29.36 14.38
N ALA A 189 41.85 -28.51 14.92
CA ALA A 189 41.49 -27.22 14.32
C ALA A 189 42.65 -26.21 14.33
N LYS A 190 43.55 -26.27 15.32
CA LYS A 190 44.72 -25.39 15.42
C LYS A 190 45.82 -25.73 14.40
N ARG A 191 45.94 -27.00 14.00
CA ARG A 191 46.90 -27.43 12.97
C ARG A 191 46.49 -27.03 11.55
N LEU A 192 45.20 -26.86 11.27
CA LEU A 192 44.70 -26.45 9.95
C LEU A 192 44.85 -24.94 9.68
N LEU A 193 45.09 -24.12 10.70
CA LEU A 193 45.20 -22.66 10.57
C LEU A 193 46.63 -22.14 10.33
N THR A 194 47.65 -23.01 10.30
CA THR A 194 49.06 -22.58 10.16
C THR A 194 49.84 -23.23 9.01
N ALA A 195 49.17 -23.97 8.13
CA ALA A 195 49.80 -24.51 6.92
C ALA A 195 49.37 -23.69 5.69
N GLU A 196 50.32 -22.98 5.08
CA GLU A 196 50.16 -22.42 3.73
C GLU A 196 49.94 -23.58 2.74
N GLN A 197 48.68 -23.78 2.35
CA GLN A 197 48.29 -24.68 1.26
C GLN A 197 47.70 -23.82 0.14
N PRO A 198 48.31 -23.78 -1.06
CA PRO A 198 47.73 -23.10 -2.21
C PRO A 198 46.60 -23.99 -2.76
N GLY A 199 45.33 -23.60 -2.53
CA GLY A 199 44.22 -24.34 -3.14
C GLY A 199 42.83 -24.20 -2.53
N PHE A 200 42.62 -23.38 -1.49
CA PHE A 200 41.28 -23.17 -0.92
C PHE A 200 40.86 -21.70 -1.03
N LEU A 201 40.44 -21.29 -2.24
CA LEU A 201 39.60 -20.10 -2.39
C LEU A 201 38.17 -20.48 -1.92
N PRO A 202 37.52 -19.69 -1.07
CA PRO A 202 36.08 -19.83 -0.86
C PRO A 202 35.41 -19.62 -2.22
N ARG A 203 34.74 -20.65 -2.75
CA ARG A 203 33.97 -20.51 -3.98
C ARG A 203 32.88 -19.48 -3.72
N LYS A 204 33.07 -18.25 -4.23
CA LYS A 204 31.97 -17.34 -4.52
C LYS A 204 30.98 -18.12 -5.39
N ARG A 205 29.83 -18.45 -4.85
CA ARG A 205 28.69 -18.83 -5.67
C ARG A 205 28.01 -17.53 -6.05
N ASP A 206 28.25 -17.09 -7.27
CA ASP A 206 27.45 -16.07 -7.91
C ASP A 206 26.07 -16.68 -8.16
N VAL A 207 25.10 -16.38 -7.29
CA VAL A 207 23.70 -16.70 -7.57
C VAL A 207 23.14 -15.52 -8.37
N ILE A 208 23.20 -15.66 -9.68
CA ILE A 208 22.56 -14.74 -10.62
C ILE A 208 21.06 -15.01 -10.56
N TRP A 209 20.29 -14.13 -9.92
CA TRP A 209 18.84 -14.07 -10.14
C TRP A 209 18.55 -13.28 -11.41
N GLN A 210 18.93 -13.86 -12.55
CA GLN A 210 18.20 -13.58 -13.77
C GLN A 210 16.84 -14.26 -13.57
N PHE A 211 15.75 -13.52 -13.79
CA PHE A 211 14.53 -14.18 -14.24
C PHE A 211 14.88 -14.79 -15.59
N ASP A 212 15.39 -16.01 -15.52
CA ASP A 212 15.64 -16.80 -16.69
C ASP A 212 14.27 -17.20 -17.22
N GLU A 213 13.70 -16.36 -18.08
CA GLU A 213 12.41 -16.61 -18.72
C GLU A 213 12.42 -17.96 -19.45
N SER A 214 13.60 -18.47 -19.83
CA SER A 214 13.76 -19.80 -20.43
C SER A 214 13.56 -20.96 -19.44
N LYS A 215 13.62 -20.71 -18.13
CA LYS A 215 13.28 -21.71 -17.09
C LYS A 215 11.78 -21.80 -16.82
N PHE A 216 11.00 -20.88 -17.38
CA PHE A 216 9.55 -20.89 -17.27
C PHE A 216 8.94 -21.32 -18.60
N PRO A 217 7.77 -21.96 -18.60
CA PRO A 217 7.10 -22.33 -19.84
C PRO A 217 6.94 -21.08 -20.72
N GLU A 218 7.23 -21.23 -22.03
CA GLU A 218 7.10 -20.14 -23.00
C GLU A 218 5.72 -19.49 -22.88
N ARG A 219 5.69 -18.16 -22.83
CA ARG A 219 4.44 -17.40 -22.74
C ARG A 219 3.74 -17.43 -24.09
N GLU A 220 2.46 -17.78 -24.11
CA GLU A 220 1.63 -17.48 -25.26
C GLU A 220 0.78 -16.26 -24.94
N PRO A 221 0.91 -15.15 -25.68
CA PRO A 221 -0.10 -14.11 -25.64
C PRO A 221 -1.39 -14.70 -26.23
N MET A 222 -2.30 -15.13 -25.36
CA MET A 222 -3.66 -15.44 -25.79
C MET A 222 -4.25 -14.14 -26.35
N LYS A 223 -4.83 -14.20 -27.55
CA LYS A 223 -5.51 -13.02 -28.08
C LYS A 223 -6.77 -12.81 -27.27
N GLY A 224 -6.86 -11.67 -26.59
CA GLY A 224 -8.07 -11.29 -25.87
C GLY A 224 -9.31 -11.33 -26.78
N ASN A 225 -10.45 -11.67 -26.18
CA ASN A 225 -11.69 -11.82 -26.92
C ASN A 225 -12.36 -10.46 -27.12
N ALA A 226 -12.05 -9.77 -28.23
CA ALA A 226 -12.66 -8.49 -28.60
C ALA A 226 -14.20 -8.56 -28.79
N ASN A 227 -14.77 -9.77 -28.84
CA ASN A 227 -16.21 -10.00 -28.92
C ASN A 227 -16.84 -10.36 -27.56
N ALA A 228 -16.08 -10.32 -26.46
CA ALA A 228 -16.61 -10.61 -25.14
C ALA A 228 -17.75 -9.61 -24.80
N PRO A 229 -18.99 -10.08 -24.53
CA PRO A 229 -20.12 -9.19 -24.31
C PRO A 229 -19.95 -8.22 -23.15
N SER A 230 -19.11 -8.59 -22.18
CA SER A 230 -18.83 -7.80 -20.97
C SER A 230 -17.91 -6.59 -21.22
N LEU A 231 -17.20 -6.53 -22.36
CA LEU A 231 -16.29 -5.43 -22.71
C LEU A 231 -16.99 -4.07 -22.75
N LYS A 232 -18.29 -4.03 -23.09
CA LYS A 232 -19.08 -2.80 -23.13
C LYS A 232 -19.16 -2.08 -21.78
N TYR A 233 -18.87 -2.79 -20.67
CA TYR A 233 -18.95 -2.25 -19.31
C TYR A 233 -17.66 -1.56 -18.81
N ILE A 234 -16.61 -1.47 -19.66
CA ILE A 234 -15.37 -0.74 -19.36
C ILE A 234 -15.00 0.31 -20.42
N GLN A 235 -15.88 0.54 -21.40
CA GLN A 235 -15.54 1.36 -22.55
C GLN A 235 -15.52 2.86 -22.24
N ARG A 236 -16.19 3.34 -21.19
CA ARG A 236 -16.18 4.76 -20.85
C ARG A 236 -14.77 5.19 -20.41
N THR A 237 -14.15 4.42 -19.52
CA THR A 237 -12.78 4.67 -19.05
C THR A 237 -11.77 4.43 -20.16
N LEU A 238 -11.89 3.33 -20.92
CA LEU A 238 -10.97 3.06 -22.03
C LEU A 238 -11.05 4.13 -23.13
N LYS A 239 -12.25 4.62 -23.45
CA LYS A 239 -12.41 5.75 -24.37
C LYS A 239 -11.77 7.02 -23.82
N LYS A 240 -11.98 7.33 -22.53
CA LYS A 240 -11.39 8.49 -21.87
C LYS A 240 -9.85 8.45 -21.91
N LEU A 241 -9.25 7.28 -21.75
CA LEU A 241 -7.82 7.07 -21.88
C LEU A 241 -7.33 7.26 -23.33
N GLU A 242 -8.04 6.70 -24.31
CA GLU A 242 -7.70 6.81 -25.73
C GLU A 242 -7.84 8.24 -26.27
N ASP A 243 -8.87 8.97 -25.84
CA ASP A 243 -9.11 10.37 -26.23
C ASP A 243 -8.16 11.36 -25.53
N SER A 244 -7.33 10.89 -24.60
CA SER A 244 -6.45 11.74 -23.79
C SER A 244 -5.36 12.39 -24.65
N THR A 245 -5.14 13.69 -24.46
CA THR A 245 -4.12 14.48 -25.19
C THR A 245 -3.23 15.24 -24.21
N ALA A 246 -2.07 15.72 -24.65
CA ALA A 246 -1.17 16.51 -23.80
C ALA A 246 -1.81 17.83 -23.35
N GLU A 247 -2.65 18.43 -24.20
CA GLU A 247 -3.37 19.67 -23.93
C GLU A 247 -4.58 19.47 -23.03
N LYS A 248 -5.16 18.26 -23.04
CA LYS A 248 -6.32 17.88 -22.24
C LYS A 248 -6.12 16.47 -21.69
N PRO A 249 -5.26 16.31 -20.67
CA PRO A 249 -4.98 15.02 -20.10
C PRO A 249 -6.23 14.46 -19.40
N ALA A 250 -6.51 13.19 -19.65
CA ALA A 250 -7.54 12.46 -18.95
C ALA A 250 -7.04 12.10 -17.54
N LYS A 251 -7.78 12.53 -16.52
CA LYS A 251 -7.55 12.10 -15.13
C LYS A 251 -8.33 10.82 -14.86
N VAL A 252 -7.64 9.73 -14.53
CA VAL A 252 -8.23 8.41 -14.31
C VAL A 252 -7.77 7.81 -12.98
N ARG A 253 -8.73 7.43 -12.14
CA ARG A 253 -8.51 6.81 -10.84
C ARG A 253 -8.66 5.30 -10.93
N VAL A 254 -7.58 4.55 -10.66
CA VAL A 254 -7.58 3.07 -10.72
C VAL A 254 -7.40 2.48 -9.32
N LEU A 255 -8.27 1.57 -8.94
CA LEU A 255 -8.18 0.88 -7.65
C LEU A 255 -8.05 -0.63 -7.86
N PHE A 256 -7.01 -1.23 -7.29
CA PHE A 256 -6.92 -2.66 -7.07
C PHE A 256 -7.38 -2.97 -5.65
N TYR A 257 -8.36 -3.86 -5.52
CA TYR A 257 -8.91 -4.24 -4.23
C TYR A 257 -9.16 -5.75 -4.18
N GLY A 258 -8.86 -6.34 -3.02
CA GLY A 258 -8.95 -7.78 -2.85
C GLY A 258 -8.11 -8.28 -1.69
N GLN A 259 -7.54 -9.46 -1.85
CA GLN A 259 -6.66 -10.08 -0.86
C GLN A 259 -5.20 -10.22 -1.31
N SER A 260 -4.44 -11.13 -0.70
CA SER A 260 -2.99 -11.27 -0.90
C SER A 260 -2.61 -11.44 -2.36
N ILE A 261 -3.40 -12.18 -3.15
CA ILE A 261 -3.16 -12.37 -4.59
C ILE A 261 -3.26 -11.05 -5.34
N VAL A 262 -4.26 -10.22 -5.05
CA VAL A 262 -4.40 -8.89 -5.67
C VAL A 262 -3.28 -7.95 -5.23
N TRP A 263 -2.79 -8.08 -4.00
CA TRP A 263 -1.66 -7.31 -3.49
C TRP A 263 -0.33 -7.61 -4.19
N GLN A 264 -0.20 -8.77 -4.85
CA GLN A 264 1.04 -9.16 -5.53
C GLN A 264 1.41 -8.21 -6.69
N PHE A 265 2.66 -8.30 -7.12
CA PHE A 265 3.34 -7.38 -8.04
C PHE A 265 2.72 -7.31 -9.44
N TRP A 266 1.92 -8.29 -9.86
CA TRP A 266 1.20 -8.30 -11.14
C TRP A 266 0.35 -7.04 -11.36
N SER A 267 -0.24 -6.49 -10.29
CA SER A 267 -1.05 -5.26 -10.35
C SER A 267 -0.22 -4.03 -10.73
N ARG A 268 1.03 -3.96 -10.25
CA ARG A 268 1.99 -2.90 -10.57
C ARG A 268 2.46 -3.02 -12.02
N LEU A 269 2.70 -4.24 -12.48
CA LEU A 269 3.05 -4.53 -13.88
C LEU A 269 1.92 -4.10 -14.82
N LEU A 270 0.67 -4.40 -14.47
CA LEU A 270 -0.48 -3.96 -15.24
C LEU A 270 -0.57 -2.43 -15.32
N MET A 271 -0.39 -1.73 -14.19
CA MET A 271 -0.40 -0.26 -14.19
C MET A 271 0.73 0.34 -15.00
N ARG A 272 1.95 -0.22 -14.93
CA ARG A 272 3.06 0.18 -15.78
C ARG A 272 2.67 0.11 -17.26
N ASP A 273 2.09 -1.01 -17.67
CA ASP A 273 1.74 -1.23 -19.07
C ASP A 273 0.58 -0.33 -19.52
N LEU A 274 -0.40 -0.05 -18.64
CA LEU A 274 -1.45 0.94 -18.89
C LEU A 274 -0.90 2.37 -19.03
N MET A 275 0.02 2.79 -18.15
CA MET A 275 0.66 4.10 -18.21
C MET A 275 1.52 4.26 -19.47
N ALA A 276 2.22 3.20 -19.87
CA ALA A 276 2.96 3.19 -21.13
C ALA A 276 2.05 3.23 -22.36
N ARG A 277 0.89 2.56 -22.30
CA ARG A 277 -0.11 2.54 -23.38
C ARG A 277 -0.83 3.88 -23.55
N TYR A 278 -1.04 4.62 -22.45
CA TYR A 278 -1.75 5.90 -22.44
C TYR A 278 -0.91 7.01 -21.79
N PRO A 279 0.19 7.44 -22.43
CA PRO A 279 1.19 8.33 -21.81
C PRO A 279 0.68 9.76 -21.59
N THR A 280 -0.41 10.16 -22.24
CA THR A 280 -1.05 11.47 -22.07
C THR A 280 -2.08 11.49 -20.95
N ALA A 281 -2.41 10.34 -20.35
CA ALA A 281 -3.37 10.27 -19.24
C ALA A 281 -2.65 10.42 -17.89
N GLU A 282 -3.32 11.10 -16.96
CA GLU A 282 -2.89 11.25 -15.58
C GLU A 282 -3.55 10.17 -14.72
N PHE A 283 -2.76 9.17 -14.34
CA PHE A 283 -3.23 8.10 -13.47
C PHE A 283 -3.02 8.45 -12.00
N THR A 284 -4.09 8.34 -11.22
CA THR A 284 -3.99 8.19 -9.76
C THR A 284 -4.41 6.77 -9.42
N TRP A 285 -3.51 5.95 -8.88
CA TRP A 285 -3.86 4.57 -8.58
C TRP A 285 -3.44 4.13 -7.19
N LYS A 286 -4.15 3.14 -6.65
CA LYS A 286 -3.83 2.49 -5.38
C LYS A 286 -4.06 0.99 -5.48
N ASN A 287 -3.25 0.22 -4.75
CA ASN A 287 -3.57 -1.15 -4.41
C ASN A 287 -3.88 -1.21 -2.91
N LEU A 288 -5.15 -1.38 -2.58
CA LEU A 288 -5.64 -1.45 -1.20
C LEU A 288 -6.03 -2.87 -0.80
N ALA A 289 -5.56 -3.89 -1.51
CA ALA A 289 -5.81 -5.28 -1.13
C ALA A 289 -5.25 -5.62 0.26
N ILE A 290 -5.92 -6.52 0.99
CA ILE A 290 -5.55 -6.92 2.35
C ILE A 290 -5.31 -8.44 2.39
N GLY A 291 -4.05 -8.84 2.54
CA GLY A 291 -3.69 -10.25 2.65
C GLY A 291 -4.36 -10.96 3.83
N GLY A 292 -4.98 -12.12 3.56
CA GLY A 292 -5.64 -12.96 4.55
C GLY A 292 -7.04 -12.51 4.96
N PHE A 293 -7.61 -11.49 4.32
CA PHE A 293 -9.03 -11.20 4.47
C PHE A 293 -9.79 -11.90 3.35
N GLU A 294 -10.84 -12.62 3.73
CA GLU A 294 -11.88 -13.09 2.80
C GLU A 294 -13.05 -12.09 2.80
N ALA A 295 -14.05 -12.36 1.97
CA ALA A 295 -15.11 -11.40 1.65
C ALA A 295 -15.89 -10.90 2.88
N ASP A 296 -16.02 -11.73 3.91
CA ASP A 296 -16.67 -11.39 5.17
C ASP A 296 -15.91 -10.30 5.95
N LYS A 297 -14.57 -10.34 5.94
CA LYS A 297 -13.68 -9.38 6.61
C LYS A 297 -13.40 -8.16 5.76
N LEU A 298 -13.33 -8.32 4.43
CA LEU A 298 -13.03 -7.20 3.52
C LEU A 298 -14.19 -6.21 3.43
N ARG A 299 -15.45 -6.66 3.52
CA ARG A 299 -16.63 -5.85 3.19
C ARG A 299 -16.67 -4.47 3.85
N ASP A 300 -16.36 -4.39 5.14
CA ASP A 300 -16.54 -3.13 5.86
C ASP A 300 -15.39 -2.15 5.56
N GLN A 301 -14.18 -2.65 5.33
CA GLN A 301 -13.07 -1.85 4.82
C GLN A 301 -13.27 -1.47 3.35
N PHE A 302 -13.82 -2.37 2.53
CA PHE A 302 -14.08 -2.15 1.12
C PHE A 302 -14.94 -0.91 0.92
N LYS A 303 -16.05 -0.79 1.65
CA LYS A 303 -16.94 0.37 1.55
C LYS A 303 -16.21 1.68 1.88
N ARG A 304 -15.39 1.67 2.93
CA ARG A 304 -14.64 2.84 3.39
C ARG A 304 -13.60 3.28 2.36
N ASP A 305 -12.79 2.34 1.89
CA ASP A 305 -11.70 2.60 0.96
C ASP A 305 -12.21 2.95 -0.44
N VAL A 306 -13.22 2.25 -0.93
CA VAL A 306 -13.82 2.49 -2.25
C VAL A 306 -14.63 3.78 -2.24
N CYS A 307 -15.35 4.12 -1.15
CA CYS A 307 -16.06 5.40 -1.08
C CYS A 307 -15.08 6.58 -1.06
N GLY A 308 -14.05 6.53 -0.20
CA GLY A 308 -13.07 7.61 -0.10
C GLY A 308 -12.25 7.76 -1.38
N PHE A 309 -11.82 6.65 -1.98
CA PHE A 309 -11.04 6.68 -3.21
C PHE A 309 -11.88 6.87 -4.48
N TYR A 310 -13.16 6.48 -4.51
CA TYR A 310 -14.09 6.67 -5.65
C TYR A 310 -13.40 6.49 -7.02
N PRO A 311 -13.09 5.24 -7.40
CA PRO A 311 -12.34 4.95 -8.63
C PRO A 311 -13.18 5.20 -9.89
N ASP A 312 -12.51 5.48 -11.01
CA ASP A 312 -13.10 5.38 -12.34
C ASP A 312 -13.08 3.91 -12.82
N LEU A 313 -12.01 3.17 -12.48
CA LEU A 313 -11.83 1.75 -12.79
C LEU A 313 -11.45 0.96 -11.52
N LEU A 314 -12.25 -0.05 -11.19
CA LEU A 314 -12.06 -0.93 -10.04
C LEU A 314 -11.71 -2.35 -10.51
N PHE A 315 -10.50 -2.81 -10.21
CA PHE A 315 -10.12 -4.22 -10.30
C PHE A 315 -10.42 -4.87 -8.95
N PHE A 316 -11.41 -5.77 -8.93
CA PHE A 316 -11.86 -6.39 -7.69
C PHE A 316 -11.87 -7.92 -7.79
N HIS A 317 -11.16 -8.55 -6.88
CA HIS A 317 -11.21 -10.00 -6.67
C HIS A 317 -10.95 -10.35 -5.22
N ASP A 318 -11.70 -11.32 -4.72
CA ASP A 318 -11.48 -11.86 -3.38
C ASP A 318 -11.88 -13.33 -3.33
N TYR A 319 -11.38 -14.06 -2.34
CA TYR A 319 -11.80 -15.43 -2.01
C TYR A 319 -12.87 -15.39 -0.89
N GLY A 320 -13.42 -16.55 -0.51
CA GLY A 320 -14.45 -16.64 0.55
C GLY A 320 -15.90 -16.65 0.05
N ASP A 321 -16.88 -16.29 0.88
CA ASP A 321 -18.32 -16.41 0.52
C ASP A 321 -18.68 -15.53 -0.70
N VAL A 322 -19.14 -16.17 -1.78
CA VAL A 322 -19.53 -15.47 -3.03
C VAL A 322 -20.74 -14.56 -2.84
N ARG A 323 -21.59 -14.79 -1.83
CA ARG A 323 -22.68 -13.88 -1.48
C ARG A 323 -22.13 -12.54 -1.00
N MET A 324 -21.15 -12.57 -0.09
CA MET A 324 -20.51 -11.35 0.44
C MET A 324 -19.70 -10.64 -0.65
N TYR A 325 -19.02 -11.41 -1.52
CA TYR A 325 -18.39 -10.90 -2.73
C TYR A 325 -19.39 -10.12 -3.60
N THR A 326 -20.55 -10.73 -3.86
CA THR A 326 -21.62 -10.15 -4.68
C THR A 326 -22.22 -8.90 -4.03
N GLU A 327 -22.37 -8.87 -2.71
CA GLU A 327 -22.81 -7.68 -1.97
C GLU A 327 -21.83 -6.52 -2.10
N MET A 328 -20.52 -6.77 -2.11
CA MET A 328 -19.51 -5.73 -2.34
C MET A 328 -19.58 -5.18 -3.77
N VAL A 329 -19.72 -6.05 -4.78
CA VAL A 329 -19.90 -5.64 -6.18
C VAL A 329 -21.16 -4.79 -6.34
N LYS A 330 -22.30 -5.25 -5.77
CA LYS A 330 -23.55 -4.49 -5.73
C LYS A 330 -23.33 -3.11 -5.12
N TRP A 331 -22.71 -3.07 -3.94
CA TRP A 331 -22.48 -1.82 -3.23
C TRP A 331 -21.64 -0.85 -4.07
N ALA A 332 -20.55 -1.31 -4.70
CA ALA A 332 -19.71 -0.46 -5.55
C ALA A 332 -20.50 0.11 -6.74
N ARG A 333 -21.35 -0.71 -7.38
CA ARG A 333 -22.19 -0.31 -8.49
C ARG A 333 -23.26 0.73 -8.11
N GLU A 334 -23.82 0.63 -6.90
CA GLU A 334 -24.84 1.55 -6.39
C GLU A 334 -24.27 2.86 -5.82
N ASN A 335 -23.00 2.85 -5.36
CA ASN A 335 -22.39 3.96 -4.62
C ASN A 335 -21.24 4.64 -5.38
N THR A 336 -20.85 4.12 -6.54
CA THR A 336 -19.84 4.74 -7.40
C THR A 336 -20.24 4.62 -8.86
N ALA A 337 -19.72 5.51 -9.70
CA ALA A 337 -19.80 5.34 -11.15
C ALA A 337 -18.66 4.46 -11.70
N ALA A 338 -17.91 3.73 -10.87
CA ALA A 338 -16.76 2.95 -11.32
C ALA A 338 -17.16 1.91 -12.39
N GLU A 339 -16.36 1.77 -13.44
CA GLU A 339 -16.37 0.56 -14.25
C GLU A 339 -15.60 -0.53 -13.50
N ILE A 340 -16.13 -1.75 -13.46
CA ILE A 340 -15.66 -2.81 -12.56
C ILE A 340 -15.16 -3.97 -13.39
N VAL A 341 -13.92 -4.38 -13.14
CA VAL A 341 -13.28 -5.57 -13.71
C VAL A 341 -13.23 -6.64 -12.62
N LEU A 342 -13.91 -7.76 -12.88
CA LEU A 342 -13.92 -8.96 -12.07
C LEU A 342 -13.22 -10.08 -12.82
N TRP A 343 -12.76 -11.09 -12.11
CA TRP A 343 -12.24 -12.31 -12.73
C TRP A 343 -12.47 -13.54 -11.84
N THR A 344 -12.49 -14.73 -12.44
CA THR A 344 -12.60 -15.99 -11.68
C THR A 344 -11.27 -16.33 -10.98
N SER A 345 -11.31 -17.06 -9.88
CA SER A 345 -10.10 -17.41 -9.11
C SER A 345 -9.12 -18.26 -9.93
N HIS A 346 -7.82 -17.97 -9.86
CA HIS A 346 -6.82 -18.89 -10.42
C HIS A 346 -6.81 -20.22 -9.65
N LEU A 347 -6.17 -21.22 -10.26
CA LEU A 347 -6.13 -22.57 -9.73
C LEU A 347 -5.09 -22.72 -8.61
N ALA A 348 -5.53 -23.17 -7.43
CA ALA A 348 -4.67 -23.52 -6.31
C ALA A 348 -4.15 -24.97 -6.41
N SER A 349 -3.06 -25.26 -5.70
CA SER A 349 -2.46 -26.62 -5.66
C SER A 349 -3.37 -27.70 -5.04
N TYR A 350 -4.37 -27.29 -4.26
CA TYR A 350 -5.32 -28.18 -3.60
C TYR A 350 -6.71 -28.20 -4.26
N ASP A 351 -6.90 -27.49 -5.37
CA ASP A 351 -8.14 -27.54 -6.14
C ASP A 351 -8.25 -28.84 -6.96
N LYS A 352 -9.39 -29.04 -7.63
CA LYS A 352 -9.57 -30.12 -8.61
C LYS A 352 -8.57 -30.01 -9.76
N GLU A 353 -8.37 -31.09 -10.49
CA GLU A 353 -7.46 -31.09 -11.63
C GLU A 353 -7.96 -30.18 -12.75
N PRO A 354 -7.05 -29.49 -13.48
CA PRO A 354 -7.43 -28.54 -14.53
C PRO A 354 -8.43 -29.09 -15.55
N ALA A 355 -8.23 -30.34 -16.00
CA ALA A 355 -9.11 -30.99 -16.97
C ALA A 355 -10.55 -31.18 -16.44
N GLU A 356 -10.70 -31.49 -15.16
CA GLU A 356 -12.01 -31.65 -14.53
C GLU A 356 -12.76 -30.31 -14.44
N LEU A 357 -12.05 -29.20 -14.17
CA LEU A 357 -12.64 -27.86 -14.10
C LEU A 357 -13.02 -27.29 -15.46
N LEU A 358 -12.38 -27.77 -16.54
CA LEU A 358 -12.79 -27.46 -17.91
C LEU A 358 -14.05 -28.20 -18.33
N GLU A 359 -14.23 -29.45 -17.86
CA GLU A 359 -15.46 -30.20 -18.08
C GLU A 359 -16.62 -29.65 -17.22
N LYS A 360 -16.34 -29.31 -15.96
CA LYS A 360 -17.33 -28.82 -15.02
C LYS A 360 -16.78 -27.70 -14.14
N ARG A 361 -17.22 -26.48 -14.44
CA ARG A 361 -16.90 -25.27 -13.66
C ARG A 361 -17.31 -25.45 -12.20
N ASP A 362 -16.48 -24.94 -11.29
CA ASP A 362 -16.78 -24.93 -9.86
C ASP A 362 -17.81 -23.86 -9.51
N ALA A 363 -18.46 -24.04 -8.35
CA ALA A 363 -19.53 -23.16 -7.90
C ALA A 363 -19.05 -21.71 -7.64
N ARG A 364 -17.78 -21.51 -7.26
CA ARG A 364 -17.24 -20.17 -7.05
C ARG A 364 -17.09 -19.44 -8.38
N SER A 365 -16.48 -20.09 -9.38
CA SER A 365 -16.33 -19.50 -10.71
C SER A 365 -17.69 -19.12 -11.29
N LEU A 366 -18.67 -20.04 -11.22
CA LEU A 366 -20.05 -19.76 -11.66
C LEU A 366 -20.67 -18.56 -10.90
N GLY A 367 -20.54 -18.52 -9.57
CA GLY A 367 -21.11 -17.42 -8.80
C GLY A 367 -20.46 -16.06 -9.07
N ILE A 368 -19.15 -16.01 -9.41
CA ILE A 368 -18.49 -14.77 -9.85
C ILE A 368 -18.98 -14.34 -11.23
N LEU A 369 -19.15 -15.29 -12.16
CA LEU A 369 -19.71 -15.02 -13.49
C LEU A 369 -21.15 -14.46 -13.37
N GLU A 370 -21.99 -15.08 -12.54
CA GLU A 370 -23.35 -14.63 -12.24
C GLU A 370 -23.36 -13.22 -11.61
N ALA A 371 -22.45 -12.94 -10.67
CA ALA A 371 -22.34 -11.61 -10.06
C ALA A 371 -21.96 -10.55 -11.11
N ALA A 372 -21.02 -10.87 -12.01
CA ALA A 372 -20.61 -9.95 -13.06
C ALA A 372 -21.73 -9.67 -14.07
N GLU A 373 -22.49 -10.70 -14.46
CA GLU A 373 -23.65 -10.55 -15.34
C GLU A 373 -24.71 -9.67 -14.67
N LYS A 374 -25.06 -9.98 -13.42
CA LYS A 374 -26.10 -9.31 -12.65
C LYS A 374 -25.80 -7.82 -12.42
N TYR A 375 -24.53 -7.47 -12.17
CA TYR A 375 -24.11 -6.10 -11.85
C TYR A 375 -23.33 -5.42 -12.97
N HIS A 376 -23.43 -5.97 -14.19
CA HIS A 376 -22.89 -5.37 -15.41
C HIS A 376 -21.41 -5.02 -15.28
N CYS A 377 -20.60 -6.01 -14.88
CA CYS A 377 -19.16 -5.87 -14.75
C CYS A 377 -18.46 -6.48 -15.96
N HIS A 378 -17.28 -5.95 -16.32
CA HIS A 378 -16.40 -6.69 -17.20
C HIS A 378 -15.86 -7.90 -16.43
N ILE A 379 -15.90 -9.07 -17.07
CA ILE A 379 -15.55 -10.34 -16.46
C ILE A 379 -14.56 -11.10 -17.32
N ILE A 380 -13.48 -11.52 -16.69
CA ILE A 380 -12.40 -12.31 -17.29
C ILE A 380 -12.48 -13.71 -16.67
N ASP A 381 -12.71 -14.75 -17.48
CA ASP A 381 -12.67 -16.12 -16.96
C ASP A 381 -11.23 -16.63 -16.84
N LEU A 382 -10.50 -16.05 -15.90
CA LEU A 382 -9.09 -16.35 -15.63
C LEU A 382 -8.88 -17.82 -15.28
N ASN A 383 -9.80 -18.44 -14.53
CA ASN A 383 -9.73 -19.86 -14.19
C ASN A 383 -9.76 -20.76 -15.45
N ASP A 384 -10.67 -20.49 -16.40
CA ASP A 384 -10.73 -21.24 -17.65
C ASP A 384 -9.42 -21.08 -18.45
N LYS A 385 -8.94 -19.85 -18.63
CA LYS A 385 -7.65 -19.59 -19.32
C LYS A 385 -6.49 -20.34 -18.66
N TRP A 386 -6.42 -20.25 -17.34
CA TRP A 386 -5.38 -20.90 -16.55
C TRP A 386 -5.43 -22.43 -16.71
N CYS A 387 -6.62 -23.02 -16.62
CA CYS A 387 -6.78 -24.47 -16.79
C CYS A 387 -6.44 -24.92 -18.22
N ARG A 388 -6.92 -24.22 -19.25
CA ARG A 388 -6.60 -24.55 -20.66
C ARG A 388 -5.11 -24.48 -20.94
N HIS A 389 -4.43 -23.47 -20.41
CA HIS A 389 -2.99 -23.33 -20.57
C HIS A 389 -2.23 -24.47 -19.89
N LEU A 390 -2.62 -24.85 -18.66
CA LEU A 390 -2.01 -25.99 -17.98
C LEU A 390 -2.22 -27.30 -18.74
N VAL A 391 -3.45 -27.58 -19.19
CA VAL A 391 -3.77 -28.81 -19.95
C VAL A 391 -3.09 -28.82 -21.31
N GLY A 392 -3.15 -27.71 -22.05
CA GLY A 392 -2.60 -27.61 -23.40
C GLY A 392 -1.08 -27.76 -23.46
N LYS A 393 -0.38 -27.48 -22.35
CA LYS A 393 1.08 -27.58 -22.24
C LYS A 393 1.55 -28.74 -21.34
N ASP A 394 0.63 -29.60 -20.89
CA ASP A 394 0.93 -30.69 -19.95
C ASP A 394 1.70 -30.22 -18.69
N LEU A 395 1.30 -29.07 -18.15
CA LEU A 395 1.94 -28.44 -17.00
C LEU A 395 1.25 -28.84 -15.69
N LYS A 396 2.08 -29.02 -14.64
CA LYS A 396 1.59 -29.28 -13.29
C LYS A 396 0.86 -28.06 -12.71
N LYS A 397 -0.23 -28.31 -11.98
CA LYS A 397 -1.08 -27.32 -11.32
C LYS A 397 -0.33 -26.25 -10.49
N GLY A 398 0.75 -26.64 -9.81
CA GLY A 398 1.54 -25.76 -8.96
C GLY A 398 2.65 -24.96 -9.67
N VAL A 399 2.86 -25.12 -10.99
CA VAL A 399 4.03 -24.55 -11.69
C VAL A 399 4.15 -23.03 -11.57
N TYR A 400 3.01 -22.35 -11.40
CA TYR A 400 2.91 -20.89 -11.29
C TYR A 400 2.71 -20.40 -9.85
N LEU A 401 2.79 -21.31 -8.87
CA LEU A 401 2.53 -21.01 -7.45
C LEU A 401 3.84 -21.12 -6.64
N ALA A 402 3.96 -20.30 -5.59
CA ALA A 402 5.08 -20.30 -4.66
C ALA A 402 4.82 -21.21 -3.45
N ASP A 403 3.60 -21.19 -2.92
CA ASP A 403 3.21 -21.89 -1.68
C ASP A 403 1.85 -22.59 -1.80
N GLY A 404 1.50 -22.96 -3.04
CA GLY A 404 0.27 -23.67 -3.33
C GLY A 404 -0.97 -22.80 -3.51
N ILE A 405 -0.88 -21.48 -3.26
CA ILE A 405 -1.93 -20.51 -3.63
C ILE A 405 -1.36 -19.18 -4.15
N HIS A 406 -0.29 -18.64 -3.56
CA HIS A 406 0.29 -17.39 -4.00
C HIS A 406 1.10 -17.58 -5.27
N LEU A 407 1.07 -16.59 -6.17
CA LEU A 407 1.75 -16.65 -7.45
C LEU A 407 3.27 -16.56 -7.23
N ASN A 408 4.03 -17.40 -7.93
CA ASN A 408 5.47 -17.18 -8.10
C ASN A 408 5.71 -16.10 -9.18
N GLY A 409 6.97 -15.76 -9.47
CA GLY A 409 7.26 -14.67 -10.42
C GLY A 409 6.69 -14.90 -11.83
N ALA A 410 6.75 -16.13 -12.36
CA ALA A 410 6.12 -16.45 -13.65
C ALA A 410 4.59 -16.43 -13.57
N GLY A 411 4.01 -16.91 -12.46
CA GLY A 411 2.59 -16.83 -12.21
C GLY A 411 2.08 -15.39 -12.21
N GLN A 412 2.83 -14.44 -11.64
CA GLN A 412 2.48 -13.02 -11.65
C GLN A 412 2.47 -12.43 -13.06
N MET A 413 3.43 -12.79 -13.91
CA MET A 413 3.43 -12.37 -15.32
C MET A 413 2.21 -12.94 -16.06
N GLN A 414 1.98 -14.25 -15.94
CA GLN A 414 0.86 -14.92 -16.61
C GLN A 414 -0.50 -14.36 -16.16
N TYR A 415 -0.66 -14.10 -14.87
CA TYR A 415 -1.87 -13.52 -14.28
C TYR A 415 -2.13 -12.11 -14.81
N LYS A 416 -1.10 -11.26 -14.86
CA LYS A 416 -1.19 -9.92 -15.45
C LYS A 416 -1.53 -10.00 -16.94
N ASP A 417 -0.91 -10.90 -17.71
CA ASP A 417 -1.16 -11.03 -19.15
C ASP A 417 -2.61 -11.45 -19.42
N TYR A 418 -3.16 -12.42 -18.69
CA TYR A 418 -4.56 -12.84 -18.82
C TYR A 418 -5.58 -11.74 -18.51
N ILE A 419 -5.24 -10.81 -17.62
CA ILE A 419 -6.08 -9.66 -17.31
C ILE A 419 -5.92 -8.59 -18.38
N GLU A 420 -4.67 -8.25 -18.72
CA GLU A 420 -4.36 -7.16 -19.63
C GLU A 420 -4.92 -7.41 -21.04
N GLU A 421 -4.86 -8.64 -21.54
CA GLU A 421 -5.32 -8.98 -22.89
C GLU A 421 -6.82 -8.70 -23.08
N GLU A 422 -7.61 -8.65 -22.01
CA GLU A 422 -9.05 -8.32 -22.06
C GLU A 422 -9.37 -6.85 -21.76
N LEU A 423 -8.37 -6.00 -21.49
CA LEU A 423 -8.55 -4.55 -21.42
C LEU A 423 -8.57 -3.95 -22.83
N ILE A 424 -9.61 -4.31 -23.59
CA ILE A 424 -9.76 -4.01 -25.02
C ILE A 424 -10.71 -2.83 -25.23
N ARG A 425 -10.22 -1.83 -25.97
CA ARG A 425 -11.01 -0.73 -26.49
C ARG A 425 -11.78 -1.16 -27.75
N ILE A 426 -13.09 -0.93 -27.78
CA ILE A 426 -13.97 -1.17 -28.94
C ILE A 426 -14.20 0.16 -29.68
N PRO A 427 -13.60 0.38 -30.87
CA PRO A 427 -13.73 1.64 -31.60
C PRO A 427 -15.19 2.10 -31.76
N GLY A 428 -15.44 3.38 -31.49
CA GLY A 428 -16.78 3.97 -31.60
C GLY A 428 -17.74 3.66 -30.44
N SER A 429 -17.42 2.71 -29.56
CA SER A 429 -18.25 2.45 -28.37
C SER A 429 -18.04 3.54 -27.31
N CYS A 430 -19.13 3.99 -26.68
CA CYS A 430 -19.10 4.82 -25.47
C CYS A 430 -19.38 4.01 -24.19
N GLY A 431 -19.57 2.69 -24.33
CA GLY A 431 -19.98 1.81 -23.24
C GLY A 431 -21.48 1.81 -22.97
N ASP A 432 -21.85 1.20 -21.85
CA ASP A 432 -23.24 1.05 -21.40
C ASP A 432 -23.46 1.89 -20.13
N GLU A 433 -23.68 3.19 -20.32
CA GLU A 433 -23.88 4.14 -19.21
C GLU A 433 -25.10 3.80 -18.35
N ALA A 434 -26.15 3.24 -18.96
CA ALA A 434 -27.35 2.84 -18.22
C ALA A 434 -27.02 1.73 -17.21
N ALA A 435 -26.17 0.78 -17.61
CA ALA A 435 -25.76 -0.35 -16.80
C ALA A 435 -24.66 -0.01 -15.79
N THR A 436 -23.72 0.89 -16.15
CA THR A 436 -22.49 1.14 -15.37
C THR A 436 -22.45 2.50 -14.67
N GLY A 437 -23.41 3.37 -14.94
CA GLY A 437 -23.40 4.77 -14.52
C GLY A 437 -22.68 5.65 -15.54
N CYS A 438 -22.55 6.94 -15.23
CA CYS A 438 -21.89 7.88 -16.13
C CYS A 438 -21.12 8.96 -15.38
N ASP A 439 -20.19 9.60 -16.08
CA ASP A 439 -19.63 10.90 -15.73
C ASP A 439 -19.98 11.92 -16.81
N ARG A 440 -20.48 13.10 -16.42
CA ARG A 440 -20.93 14.12 -17.37
C ARG A 440 -20.43 15.50 -17.00
N PHE A 441 -20.06 16.27 -18.01
CA PHE A 441 -19.70 17.67 -17.86
C PHE A 441 -20.90 18.58 -18.20
N PHE A 442 -21.15 19.55 -17.33
CA PHE A 442 -22.20 20.56 -17.48
C PHE A 442 -21.55 21.94 -17.50
N SER A 443 -21.62 22.65 -18.62
CA SER A 443 -21.10 24.02 -18.69
C SER A 443 -22.03 24.99 -17.97
N VAL A 444 -21.44 25.98 -17.29
CA VAL A 444 -22.20 27.11 -16.73
C VAL A 444 -22.88 27.92 -17.84
N GLY A 445 -22.27 27.99 -19.03
CA GLY A 445 -22.77 28.79 -20.16
C GLY A 445 -24.02 28.25 -20.83
N ASP A 446 -24.36 26.97 -20.65
CA ASP A 446 -25.47 26.33 -21.36
C ASP A 446 -26.86 26.68 -20.78
N GLY A 447 -26.92 27.27 -19.59
CA GLY A 447 -28.14 27.79 -18.94
C GLY A 447 -29.24 26.76 -18.61
N LYS A 448 -29.07 25.49 -18.96
CA LYS A 448 -30.07 24.42 -18.75
C LYS A 448 -30.10 23.90 -17.32
N CYS A 449 -28.93 23.55 -16.79
CA CYS A 449 -28.79 22.91 -15.47
C CYS A 449 -28.22 23.86 -14.42
N VAL A 450 -27.52 24.92 -14.85
CA VAL A 450 -26.92 25.93 -13.99
C VAL A 450 -27.70 27.23 -14.18
N LYS A 451 -28.20 27.79 -13.08
CA LYS A 451 -28.84 29.10 -13.02
C LYS A 451 -27.93 30.06 -12.28
N THR A 452 -27.81 31.27 -12.81
CA THR A 452 -27.11 32.37 -12.14
C THR A 452 -28.14 33.40 -11.71
N SER A 453 -28.23 33.66 -10.41
CA SER A 453 -29.10 34.69 -9.84
C SER A 453 -28.51 36.09 -10.06
N SER A 454 -29.34 37.13 -9.90
CA SER A 454 -28.93 38.53 -10.09
C SER A 454 -27.81 38.99 -9.14
N ASP A 455 -27.64 38.30 -8.01
CA ASP A 455 -26.57 38.54 -7.03
C ASP A 455 -25.27 37.78 -7.36
N GLY A 456 -25.27 36.95 -8.41
CA GLY A 456 -24.16 36.10 -8.82
C GLY A 456 -24.23 34.66 -8.29
N THR A 457 -25.15 34.35 -7.38
CA THR A 457 -25.28 33.00 -6.82
C THR A 457 -25.53 31.98 -7.92
N LEU A 458 -24.76 30.88 -7.91
CA LEU A 458 -24.95 29.76 -8.82
C LEU A 458 -25.80 28.68 -8.16
N THR A 459 -26.81 28.20 -8.88
CA THR A 459 -27.63 27.05 -8.50
C THR A 459 -27.53 26.01 -9.59
N PHE A 460 -27.05 24.81 -9.26
CA PHE A 460 -26.84 23.70 -10.18
C PHE A 460 -27.66 22.49 -9.76
N SER A 461 -28.62 22.09 -10.62
CA SER A 461 -29.38 20.86 -10.43
C SER A 461 -28.69 19.69 -11.15
N PHE A 462 -28.49 18.58 -10.44
CA PHE A 462 -27.84 17.39 -10.98
C PHE A 462 -28.44 16.08 -10.43
N ASP A 463 -28.17 14.98 -11.13
CA ASP A 463 -28.44 13.62 -10.65
C ASP A 463 -27.10 12.90 -10.46
N GLY A 464 -26.81 12.41 -9.25
CA GLY A 464 -25.58 11.66 -8.98
C GLY A 464 -25.14 11.78 -7.53
N ASN A 465 -23.91 11.33 -7.23
CA ASN A 465 -23.39 11.35 -5.87
C ASN A 465 -21.99 11.97 -5.71
N ARG A 466 -21.46 12.56 -6.78
CA ARG A 466 -20.20 13.29 -6.75
C ARG A 466 -20.21 14.45 -7.73
N VAL A 467 -19.72 15.61 -7.30
CA VAL A 467 -19.59 16.82 -8.10
C VAL A 467 -18.19 17.40 -7.94
N VAL A 468 -17.55 17.70 -9.07
CA VAL A 468 -16.27 18.40 -9.16
C VAL A 468 -16.47 19.67 -9.99
N ALA A 469 -16.07 20.83 -9.47
CA ALA A 469 -16.03 22.07 -10.24
C ALA A 469 -14.76 22.11 -11.09
N VAL A 470 -14.89 22.67 -12.30
CA VAL A 470 -13.77 22.95 -13.22
C VAL A 470 -13.64 24.46 -13.35
N SER A 471 -12.46 25.00 -13.07
CA SER A 471 -12.23 26.43 -13.13
C SER A 471 -11.93 26.93 -14.55
N ASP A 472 -12.33 28.16 -14.85
CA ASP A 472 -11.86 28.92 -16.01
C ASP A 472 -10.74 29.93 -15.66
N GLY A 473 -10.32 30.01 -14.39
CA GLY A 473 -9.28 30.92 -13.91
C GLY A 473 -9.70 32.38 -13.78
N THR A 474 -11.00 32.69 -13.90
CA THR A 474 -11.51 34.09 -13.88
C THR A 474 -12.14 34.52 -12.56
N ALA A 475 -11.98 33.71 -11.51
CA ALA A 475 -12.46 34.02 -10.16
C ALA A 475 -11.78 35.28 -9.62
N ASP A 476 -12.53 36.07 -8.84
CA ASP A 476 -11.93 37.22 -8.15
C ASP A 476 -10.93 36.74 -7.09
N ALA A 477 -9.77 37.38 -6.96
CA ALA A 477 -8.69 36.94 -6.07
C ALA A 477 -9.09 36.81 -4.57
N GLY A 478 -10.16 37.48 -4.15
CA GLY A 478 -10.72 37.40 -2.79
C GLY A 478 -11.94 36.48 -2.65
N LEU A 479 -12.23 35.64 -3.64
CA LEU A 479 -13.40 34.76 -3.61
C LEU A 479 -13.37 33.83 -2.39
N ASP A 480 -14.46 33.83 -1.64
CA ASP A 480 -14.70 32.88 -0.56
C ASP A 480 -16.20 32.59 -0.47
N ALA A 481 -16.65 31.70 -1.35
CA ALA A 481 -18.06 31.40 -1.57
C ALA A 481 -18.52 30.20 -0.74
N GLU A 482 -19.71 30.31 -0.14
CA GLU A 482 -20.33 29.20 0.60
C GLU A 482 -20.94 28.19 -0.37
N VAL A 483 -20.66 26.91 -0.16
CA VAL A 483 -21.24 25.80 -0.92
C VAL A 483 -22.24 25.06 -0.06
N LEU A 484 -23.46 24.90 -0.57
CA LEU A 484 -24.56 24.17 0.05
C LEU A 484 -25.03 23.04 -0.86
N LEU A 485 -25.50 21.95 -0.25
CA LEU A 485 -26.23 20.89 -0.94
C LEU A 485 -27.65 20.86 -0.39
N ASP A 486 -28.64 20.91 -1.29
CA ASP A 486 -30.07 20.90 -0.95
C ASP A 486 -30.44 21.96 0.11
N GLY A 487 -29.83 23.14 0.02
CA GLY A 487 -30.02 24.26 0.93
C GLY A 487 -29.38 24.10 2.31
N LYS A 488 -28.60 23.05 2.55
CA LYS A 488 -27.98 22.74 3.84
C LYS A 488 -26.44 22.83 3.79
N PRO A 489 -25.78 23.21 4.89
CA PRO A 489 -24.33 23.16 5.00
C PRO A 489 -23.80 21.72 4.89
N LEU A 490 -22.75 21.53 4.09
CA LEU A 490 -22.16 20.22 3.81
C LEU A 490 -21.61 19.53 5.07
N ALA A 491 -20.98 20.30 5.97
CA ALA A 491 -20.42 19.78 7.22
C ALA A 491 -21.48 19.12 8.13
N GLY A 492 -22.75 19.50 8.01
CA GLY A 492 -23.86 18.93 8.78
C GLY A 492 -24.42 17.61 8.23
N MET A 493 -23.86 17.07 7.14
CA MET A 493 -24.32 15.85 6.47
C MET A 493 -23.34 14.69 6.73
N PRO A 494 -23.65 13.75 7.65
CA PRO A 494 -22.74 12.68 8.03
C PRO A 494 -22.25 11.81 6.86
N GLU A 495 -23.08 11.63 5.83
CA GLU A 495 -22.77 10.88 4.61
C GLU A 495 -21.64 11.50 3.76
N LEU A 496 -21.37 12.80 3.94
CA LEU A 496 -20.27 13.50 3.27
C LEU A 496 -18.95 13.43 4.05
N TRP A 497 -18.88 12.61 5.09
CA TRP A 497 -17.67 12.37 5.86
C TRP A 497 -17.18 10.95 5.66
N ALA A 498 -15.87 10.80 5.52
CA ALA A 498 -15.22 9.50 5.46
C ALA A 498 -14.18 9.37 6.57
N ALA A 499 -13.84 8.14 6.90
CA ALA A 499 -12.63 7.85 7.65
C ALA A 499 -11.68 7.03 6.78
N THR A 500 -10.38 7.16 6.96
CA THR A 500 -9.41 6.26 6.33
C THR A 500 -9.48 4.87 6.98
N ARG A 501 -8.97 3.86 6.28
CA ARG A 501 -8.66 2.57 6.89
C ARG A 501 -7.68 2.77 8.07
N PRO A 502 -7.90 2.09 9.21
CA PRO A 502 -6.92 2.07 10.29
C PRO A 502 -5.59 1.44 9.86
N THR A 503 -4.48 1.98 10.36
CA THR A 503 -3.17 1.37 10.12
C THR A 503 -3.09 -0.02 10.75
N PRO A 504 -2.21 -0.90 10.26
CA PRO A 504 -2.05 -2.21 10.86
C PRO A 504 -1.65 -2.14 12.34
N LEU A 505 -2.20 -3.06 13.16
CA LEU A 505 -2.01 -3.05 14.62
C LEU A 505 -1.13 -4.22 15.13
N ILE A 506 -1.17 -5.37 14.45
CA ILE A 506 -0.50 -6.60 14.88
C ILE A 506 0.42 -7.13 13.79
N MET A 507 -0.10 -7.22 12.56
CA MET A 507 0.61 -7.68 11.36
C MET A 507 0.37 -6.68 10.24
N TRP A 508 0.45 -7.07 8.96
CA TRP A 508 0.23 -6.20 7.81
C TRP A 508 -1.24 -5.79 7.58
N PHE A 509 -2.20 -6.27 8.39
CA PHE A 509 -3.62 -5.96 8.28
C PHE A 509 -4.16 -5.14 9.47
N PRO A 510 -5.26 -4.38 9.28
CA PRO A 510 -5.87 -3.58 10.35
C PRO A 510 -6.47 -4.48 11.44
N GLY A 511 -6.08 -4.26 12.69
CA GLY A 511 -6.69 -4.94 13.85
C GLY A 511 -8.09 -4.42 14.17
N LEU A 512 -8.33 -3.14 13.88
CA LEU A 512 -9.65 -2.49 13.90
C LEU A 512 -10.23 -2.46 12.48
N GLN A 513 -11.24 -3.28 12.22
CA GLN A 513 -11.85 -3.48 10.91
C GLN A 513 -13.13 -2.68 10.66
N ASP A 514 -13.95 -2.49 11.70
CA ASP A 514 -15.25 -1.82 11.59
C ASP A 514 -15.38 -0.74 12.67
N PHE A 515 -15.91 0.41 12.30
CA PHE A 515 -16.30 1.48 13.22
C PHE A 515 -17.20 2.46 12.47
N SER A 516 -18.07 3.15 13.19
CA SER A 516 -18.90 4.21 12.63
C SER A 516 -18.48 5.56 13.17
N LEU A 517 -18.73 6.60 12.38
CA LEU A 517 -18.88 7.95 12.91
C LEU A 517 -20.09 7.90 13.86
N GLY A 518 -19.88 8.36 15.09
CA GLY A 518 -20.88 8.29 16.15
C GLY A 518 -22.02 9.29 15.95
N PRO A 519 -22.96 9.40 16.92
CA PRO A 519 -24.10 10.30 16.82
C PRO A 519 -23.73 11.80 16.84
N ALA A 520 -22.54 12.16 17.33
CA ALA A 520 -22.08 13.54 17.31
C ALA A 520 -21.58 13.94 15.92
N ALA A 521 -21.71 15.23 15.58
CA ALA A 521 -21.25 15.75 14.30
C ALA A 521 -19.74 15.46 14.11
N PRO A 522 -19.37 14.84 12.98
CA PRO A 522 -17.97 14.57 12.67
C PRO A 522 -17.22 15.88 12.45
N VAL A 523 -15.92 15.83 12.72
CA VAL A 523 -14.97 16.91 12.46
C VAL A 523 -13.75 16.29 11.79
N GLU A 524 -12.98 17.11 11.07
CA GLU A 524 -11.70 16.66 10.54
C GLU A 524 -10.74 16.38 11.70
N GLU A 525 -10.32 15.13 11.84
CA GLU A 525 -9.65 14.67 13.04
C GLU A 525 -8.83 13.40 12.79
N ASP A 526 -7.60 13.41 13.29
CA ASP A 526 -6.75 12.23 13.34
C ASP A 526 -6.97 11.49 14.65
N TRP A 527 -7.16 10.18 14.56
CA TRP A 527 -7.46 9.31 15.68
C TRP A 527 -6.33 8.33 15.92
N THR A 528 -6.06 8.08 17.20
CA THR A 528 -5.15 7.06 17.68
C THR A 528 -5.91 6.13 18.62
N LEU A 529 -5.78 4.83 18.39
CA LEU A 529 -6.14 3.80 19.37
C LEU A 529 -4.89 3.10 19.86
N GLU A 530 -4.70 3.06 21.17
CA GLU A 530 -3.57 2.45 21.85
C GLU A 530 -4.02 1.27 22.72
N ILE A 531 -3.36 0.12 22.59
CA ILE A 531 -3.61 -1.04 23.44
C ILE A 531 -2.99 -0.82 24.82
N LEU A 532 -3.78 -1.01 25.87
CA LEU A 532 -3.35 -0.79 27.27
C LEU A 532 -2.96 -2.10 27.96
N PRO A 533 -2.14 -2.04 29.02
CA PRO A 533 -1.91 -3.17 29.89
C PRO A 533 -3.20 -3.72 30.54
N PRO A 534 -3.26 -5.03 30.86
CA PRO A 534 -4.37 -5.60 31.61
C PRO A 534 -4.49 -4.95 33.00
N ARG A 535 -5.70 -4.89 33.55
CA ARG A 535 -5.90 -4.36 34.92
C ARG A 535 -5.23 -5.27 35.94
N GLY A 536 -4.30 -4.73 36.74
CA GLY A 536 -3.65 -5.43 37.85
C GLY A 536 -2.62 -6.50 37.45
N GLY A 537 -2.19 -6.54 36.18
CA GLY A 537 -1.17 -7.47 35.69
C GLY A 537 0.19 -6.80 35.45
N ASP A 538 1.26 -7.60 35.40
CA ASP A 538 2.60 -7.16 35.02
C ASP A 538 2.56 -6.59 33.57
N PRO A 539 3.10 -5.39 33.29
CA PRO A 539 3.08 -4.76 31.97
C PRO A 539 3.80 -5.57 30.87
N THR A 540 4.60 -6.58 31.23
CA THR A 540 5.24 -7.54 30.31
C THR A 540 4.34 -8.74 29.98
N THR A 541 3.21 -8.87 30.69
CA THR A 541 2.23 -9.94 30.49
C THR A 541 1.43 -9.63 29.24
N ASN A 542 1.63 -10.40 28.17
CA ASN A 542 0.83 -10.32 26.95
C ASN A 542 -0.66 -10.32 27.31
N VAL A 543 -1.43 -9.34 26.81
CA VAL A 543 -2.85 -9.05 27.15
C VAL A 543 -3.83 -10.19 26.82
N PHE A 544 -3.32 -11.35 26.36
CA PHE A 544 -4.12 -12.48 25.96
C PHE A 544 -3.67 -13.78 26.64
N HIS A 545 -3.73 -13.89 27.97
CA HIS A 545 -3.42 -15.17 28.61
C HIS A 545 -4.39 -16.26 28.15
N ALA A 546 -3.83 -17.32 27.56
CA ALA A 546 -4.53 -18.56 27.30
C ALA A 546 -4.87 -19.19 28.66
N ILE A 547 -6.16 -19.30 28.96
CA ILE A 547 -6.61 -20.21 30.01
C ILE A 547 -6.49 -21.62 29.41
N GLY A 548 -5.86 -22.52 30.16
CA GLY A 548 -5.48 -23.85 29.71
C GLY A 548 -6.64 -24.70 29.18
N GLU A 549 -6.30 -25.48 28.15
CA GLU A 549 -6.97 -26.67 27.64
C GLU A 549 -8.46 -26.58 27.28
N MET A 550 -8.75 -26.07 26.08
CA MET A 550 -9.91 -26.46 25.27
C MET A 550 -9.68 -26.21 23.77
N PRO A 551 -10.00 -27.16 22.88
CA PRO A 551 -10.45 -26.89 21.54
C PRO A 551 -12.00 -26.73 21.52
N ARG A 552 -12.49 -25.50 21.32
CA ARG A 552 -13.67 -25.12 20.54
C ARG A 552 -13.84 -23.58 20.63
N SER A 553 -13.47 -22.94 19.53
CA SER A 553 -13.69 -21.54 19.13
C SER A 553 -13.10 -20.43 20.03
N CYS A 554 -11.79 -20.23 19.90
CA CYS A 554 -11.11 -18.92 19.81
C CYS A 554 -11.74 -17.74 20.57
N GLN A 555 -11.89 -17.83 21.89
CA GLN A 555 -12.26 -16.66 22.69
C GLN A 555 -11.11 -15.64 22.66
N LEU A 556 -11.37 -14.48 22.06
CA LEU A 556 -10.52 -13.30 22.18
C LEU A 556 -10.46 -12.94 23.66
N VAL A 557 -9.26 -12.98 24.24
CA VAL A 557 -9.08 -12.36 25.55
C VAL A 557 -9.33 -10.86 25.35
N PRO A 558 -10.28 -10.25 26.07
CA PRO A 558 -10.62 -8.86 25.83
C PRO A 558 -9.42 -7.94 26.09
N ALA A 559 -8.99 -7.17 25.09
CA ALA A 559 -7.89 -6.21 25.25
C ALA A 559 -8.43 -4.85 25.65
N ARG A 560 -7.78 -4.20 26.61
CA ARG A 560 -8.07 -2.80 26.94
C ARG A 560 -7.45 -1.88 25.91
N PHE A 561 -8.11 -0.78 25.64
CA PHE A 561 -7.59 0.24 24.74
C PHE A 561 -7.97 1.65 25.20
N LYS A 562 -7.19 2.64 24.76
CA LYS A 562 -7.48 4.07 24.87
C LYS A 562 -7.65 4.67 23.47
N VAL A 563 -8.62 5.55 23.31
CA VAL A 563 -8.83 6.34 22.08
C VAL A 563 -8.46 7.79 22.34
N THR A 564 -7.77 8.41 21.40
CA THR A 564 -7.39 9.84 21.44
C THR A 564 -7.58 10.44 20.06
N GLY A 565 -8.25 11.58 19.97
CA GLY A 565 -8.39 12.34 18.74
C GLY A 565 -7.59 13.64 18.77
N SER A 566 -7.15 14.13 17.62
CA SER A 566 -6.32 15.33 17.50
C SER A 566 -7.05 16.62 17.90
N VAL A 567 -8.39 16.62 17.88
CA VAL A 567 -9.24 17.76 18.27
C VAL A 567 -9.89 17.51 19.64
N THR A 568 -10.31 16.28 19.90
CA THR A 568 -11.02 15.87 21.13
C THR A 568 -10.11 15.57 22.31
N GLY A 569 -8.82 15.30 22.07
CA GLY A 569 -7.91 14.83 23.11
C GLY A 569 -8.25 13.40 23.56
N GLU A 570 -8.11 13.12 24.85
CA GLU A 570 -8.39 11.78 25.40
C GLU A 570 -9.89 11.44 25.38
N ASP A 571 -10.29 10.63 24.40
CA ASP A 571 -11.70 10.43 24.07
C ASP A 571 -12.29 9.11 24.60
N GLY A 572 -11.62 8.47 25.55
CA GLY A 572 -12.15 7.34 26.32
C GLY A 572 -11.27 6.09 26.33
N GLU A 573 -11.63 5.17 27.21
CA GLU A 573 -11.04 3.82 27.27
C GLU A 573 -12.15 2.78 27.09
N GLY A 574 -11.81 1.66 26.46
CA GLY A 574 -12.73 0.55 26.25
C GLY A 574 -12.04 -0.80 26.38
N ILE A 575 -12.81 -1.85 26.13
CA ILE A 575 -12.33 -3.22 26.06
C ILE A 575 -12.92 -3.90 24.83
N THR A 576 -12.15 -4.72 24.12
CA THR A 576 -12.57 -5.26 22.80
C THR A 576 -13.79 -6.17 22.84
N SER A 577 -14.23 -6.62 24.03
CA SER A 577 -15.45 -7.43 24.21
C SER A 577 -16.74 -6.61 24.28
N ASP A 578 -16.63 -5.30 24.45
CA ASP A 578 -17.76 -4.42 24.73
C ASP A 578 -17.89 -3.39 23.60
N PRO A 579 -19.12 -2.95 23.26
CA PRO A 579 -19.27 -1.80 22.38
C PRO A 579 -18.67 -0.56 23.03
N PHE A 580 -17.97 0.25 22.25
CA PHE A 580 -17.37 1.50 22.69
C PHE A 580 -18.01 2.67 21.96
N VAL A 581 -18.28 3.74 22.71
CA VAL A 581 -18.62 5.07 22.18
C VAL A 581 -17.66 6.04 22.86
N SER A 582 -17.00 6.86 22.06
CA SER A 582 -16.06 7.85 22.59
C SER A 582 -16.77 8.92 23.42
N LYS A 583 -16.06 9.60 24.33
CA LYS A 583 -16.66 10.61 25.23
C LYS A 583 -17.29 11.76 24.46
N SER A 584 -16.71 12.13 23.33
CA SER A 584 -17.24 13.13 22.39
C SER A 584 -18.47 12.65 21.62
N GLY A 585 -18.72 11.33 21.61
CA GLY A 585 -19.77 10.71 20.80
C GLY A 585 -19.48 10.68 19.30
N ARG A 586 -18.26 10.97 18.86
CA ARG A 586 -17.87 11.02 17.42
C ARG A 586 -17.42 9.69 16.86
N LEU A 587 -17.06 8.73 17.70
CA LEU A 587 -16.61 7.41 17.29
C LEU A 587 -17.42 6.33 18.01
N SER A 588 -17.87 5.31 17.26
CA SER A 588 -18.41 4.09 17.84
C SER A 588 -17.74 2.85 17.25
N ILE A 589 -17.29 1.95 18.13
CA ILE A 589 -16.61 0.71 17.78
C ILE A 589 -17.50 -0.46 18.26
N PRO A 590 -18.11 -1.24 17.35
CA PRO A 590 -18.89 -2.41 17.74
C PRO A 590 -18.00 -3.58 18.16
N VAL A 591 -18.54 -4.57 18.88
CA VAL A 591 -17.78 -5.76 19.31
C VAL A 591 -17.19 -6.54 18.13
N ARG A 592 -17.90 -6.60 16.99
CA ARG A 592 -17.43 -7.30 15.78
C ARG A 592 -16.28 -6.60 15.06
N ALA A 593 -15.90 -5.40 15.48
CA ALA A 593 -14.90 -4.58 14.82
C ALA A 593 -13.50 -5.18 14.79
N TRP A 594 -13.23 -6.18 15.62
CA TRP A 594 -11.89 -6.61 15.91
C TRP A 594 -11.52 -7.85 15.09
N ALA A 595 -10.53 -7.72 14.19
CA ALA A 595 -9.82 -8.88 13.64
C ALA A 595 -8.54 -9.13 14.40
N LEU A 596 -8.70 -9.84 15.49
CA LEU A 596 -7.60 -10.39 16.25
C LEU A 596 -7.48 -11.85 15.81
N TRP A 597 -6.73 -12.12 14.74
CA TRP A 597 -6.66 -13.46 14.17
C TRP A 597 -6.05 -14.44 15.19
N PRO A 598 -6.82 -15.44 15.69
CA PRO A 598 -6.40 -16.18 16.89
C PRO A 598 -5.26 -17.18 16.72
N HIS A 599 -4.75 -17.43 15.50
CA HIS A 599 -3.95 -18.64 15.23
C HIS A 599 -2.54 -18.45 14.68
N TRP A 600 -2.13 -17.23 14.28
CA TRP A 600 -0.75 -17.04 13.84
C TRP A 600 0.19 -16.78 15.03
N LYS A 601 0.61 -17.89 15.66
CA LYS A 601 1.84 -18.06 16.46
C LYS A 601 2.22 -16.91 17.40
N GLY A 602 1.29 -16.44 18.23
CA GLY A 602 1.63 -15.51 19.32
C GLY A 602 1.74 -14.03 18.92
N ASN A 603 1.39 -13.67 17.68
CA ASN A 603 1.30 -12.27 17.26
C ASN A 603 0.05 -11.63 17.88
N ARG A 604 0.27 -10.93 18.99
CA ARG A 604 -0.74 -10.15 19.72
C ARG A 604 -0.24 -8.72 19.79
N PRO A 605 -1.14 -7.73 19.76
CA PRO A 605 -0.69 -6.36 19.95
C PRO A 605 -0.21 -6.24 21.39
N ALA A 606 1.07 -5.89 21.55
CA ALA A 606 1.64 -5.62 22.86
C ALA A 606 0.98 -4.36 23.46
N PRO A 607 0.95 -4.20 24.79
CA PRO A 607 0.68 -2.91 25.40
C PRO A 607 1.53 -1.81 24.75
N GLY A 608 0.91 -0.67 24.41
CA GLY A 608 1.53 0.42 23.67
C GLY A 608 1.44 0.30 22.14
N ALA A 609 0.96 -0.83 21.60
CA ALA A 609 0.68 -0.94 20.16
C ALA A 609 -0.42 0.05 19.75
N LYS A 610 -0.23 0.71 18.60
CA LYS A 610 -1.10 1.78 18.12
C LYS A 610 -1.63 1.51 16.72
N THR A 611 -2.85 1.95 16.49
CA THR A 611 -3.43 2.09 15.14
C THR A 611 -3.97 3.50 14.96
N PHE A 612 -3.82 4.02 13.74
CA PHE A 612 -4.14 5.39 13.39
C PHE A 612 -5.14 5.43 12.24
N TRP A 613 -6.04 6.41 12.23
CA TRP A 613 -6.90 6.72 11.08
C TRP A 613 -7.31 8.19 11.10
N SER A 614 -7.78 8.71 9.98
CA SER A 614 -8.21 10.11 9.85
C SER A 614 -9.67 10.19 9.41
N VAL A 615 -10.46 11.04 10.06
CA VAL A 615 -11.78 11.46 9.60
C VAL A 615 -11.61 12.74 8.79
N HIS A 616 -12.18 12.79 7.59
CA HIS A 616 -12.00 13.90 6.66
C HIS A 616 -13.29 14.19 5.87
N PRO A 617 -13.48 15.45 5.44
CA PRO A 617 -14.60 15.81 4.60
C PRO A 617 -14.43 15.26 3.18
N MET A 618 -15.50 14.71 2.61
CA MET A 618 -15.62 14.40 1.17
C MET A 618 -16.29 15.55 0.42
N PHE A 619 -16.07 16.78 0.87
CA PHE A 619 -16.69 17.99 0.33
C PHE A 619 -15.77 19.21 0.45
N THR A 620 -16.12 20.28 -0.26
CA THR A 620 -15.56 21.62 -0.07
C THR A 620 -16.71 22.57 0.25
N ASP A 621 -16.78 23.07 1.47
CA ASP A 621 -17.81 24.00 1.95
C ASP A 621 -17.52 25.46 1.60
N ARG A 622 -16.24 25.79 1.34
CA ARG A 622 -15.77 27.11 0.93
C ARG A 622 -14.99 27.04 -0.37
N LEU A 623 -15.55 27.62 -1.42
CA LEU A 623 -14.88 27.74 -2.71
C LEU A 623 -13.98 28.98 -2.75
N LYS A 624 -12.72 28.76 -3.06
CA LYS A 624 -11.68 29.78 -3.24
C LYS A 624 -11.32 29.92 -4.73
N PRO A 625 -10.56 30.97 -5.13
CA PRO A 625 -10.06 31.07 -6.49
C PRO A 625 -9.23 29.85 -6.85
N MET A 626 -9.33 29.45 -8.10
CA MET A 626 -8.68 28.28 -8.67
C MET A 626 -8.00 28.69 -9.97
N GLU A 627 -6.93 27.99 -10.33
CA GLU A 627 -6.26 28.20 -11.61
C GLU A 627 -7.09 27.63 -12.77
N ALA A 628 -6.95 28.18 -13.97
CA ALA A 628 -7.68 27.69 -15.14
C ALA A 628 -7.44 26.18 -15.36
N GLY A 629 -8.52 25.41 -15.51
CA GLY A 629 -8.48 23.95 -15.66
C GLY A 629 -8.29 23.17 -14.35
N GLU A 630 -8.10 23.84 -13.21
CA GLU A 630 -8.08 23.18 -11.90
C GLU A 630 -9.44 22.53 -11.61
N GLU A 631 -9.39 21.36 -10.97
CA GLU A 631 -10.55 20.57 -10.59
C GLU A 631 -10.66 20.50 -9.06
N LYS A 632 -11.81 20.89 -8.52
CA LYS A 632 -12.07 20.86 -7.08
C LYS A 632 -13.29 20.03 -6.75
N LEU A 633 -13.10 19.03 -5.87
CA LEU A 633 -14.20 18.26 -5.31
C LEU A 633 -15.12 19.18 -4.50
N LEU A 634 -16.40 19.27 -4.86
CA LEU A 634 -17.39 20.00 -4.09
C LEU A 634 -18.18 19.08 -3.17
N VAL A 635 -18.61 17.92 -3.67
CA VAL A 635 -19.41 16.94 -2.94
C VAL A 635 -19.05 15.53 -3.42
N GLN A 636 -18.93 14.56 -2.51
CA GLN A 636 -18.85 13.13 -2.80
C GLN A 636 -19.51 12.35 -1.66
N GLY A 637 -20.25 11.30 -2.01
CA GLY A 637 -20.84 10.37 -1.03
C GLY A 637 -22.28 10.70 -0.61
N CYS A 638 -22.92 11.73 -1.21
CA CYS A 638 -24.36 11.94 -1.01
C CYS A 638 -25.18 10.77 -1.59
N SER A 639 -26.47 10.70 -1.26
CA SER A 639 -27.33 9.68 -1.87
C SER A 639 -27.29 9.76 -3.40
N ASN A 640 -27.35 8.63 -4.10
CA ASN A 640 -27.46 8.67 -5.55
C ASN A 640 -28.87 9.11 -5.94
N GLY A 641 -29.00 10.34 -6.45
CA GLY A 641 -30.28 10.89 -6.83
C GLY A 641 -30.19 12.35 -7.24
N ARG A 642 -31.36 13.00 -7.29
CA ARG A 642 -31.48 14.41 -7.65
C ARG A 642 -31.09 15.29 -6.48
N HIS A 643 -30.22 16.26 -6.76
CA HIS A 643 -29.74 17.25 -5.80
C HIS A 643 -29.70 18.65 -6.41
N GLU A 644 -29.62 19.65 -5.55
CA GLU A 644 -29.35 21.05 -5.88
C GLU A 644 -28.11 21.54 -5.14
N LEU A 645 -27.05 21.85 -5.89
CA LEU A 645 -25.87 22.52 -5.37
C LEU A 645 -26.06 24.03 -5.47
N THR A 646 -25.83 24.76 -4.37
CA THR A 646 -25.83 26.22 -4.37
C THR A 646 -24.46 26.75 -3.98
N ILE A 647 -23.91 27.66 -4.78
CA ILE A 647 -22.65 28.37 -4.51
C ILE A 647 -23.00 29.85 -4.32
N LYS A 648 -23.03 30.29 -3.07
CA LYS A 648 -23.34 31.69 -2.71
C LYS A 648 -22.09 32.54 -2.87
N LEU A 649 -22.10 33.40 -3.87
CA LEU A 649 -21.00 34.32 -4.13
C LEU A 649 -21.13 35.57 -3.23
N PRO A 650 -20.02 36.16 -2.79
CA PRO A 650 -20.01 37.54 -2.33
C PRO A 650 -20.63 38.46 -3.41
N LYS A 651 -21.34 39.51 -2.99
CA LYS A 651 -22.08 40.38 -3.91
C LYS A 651 -21.18 40.94 -5.02
N GLY A 652 -21.54 40.63 -6.27
CA GLY A 652 -20.83 41.11 -7.46
C GLY A 652 -19.54 40.34 -7.80
N ALA A 653 -19.22 39.28 -7.05
CA ALA A 653 -18.04 38.47 -7.31
C ALA A 653 -18.25 37.48 -8.46
N LYS A 654 -17.17 37.12 -9.15
CA LYS A 654 -17.13 36.05 -10.15
C LYS A 654 -16.74 34.72 -9.53
N SER A 655 -17.44 33.66 -9.90
CA SER A 655 -17.14 32.30 -9.42
C SER A 655 -15.88 31.71 -10.03
N GLY A 656 -15.55 32.09 -11.27
CA GLY A 656 -14.48 31.47 -12.05
C GLY A 656 -14.69 29.99 -12.36
N ILE A 657 -15.94 29.53 -12.42
CA ILE A 657 -16.30 28.14 -12.73
C ILE A 657 -16.73 28.05 -14.20
N ALA A 658 -16.04 27.22 -14.97
CA ALA A 658 -16.41 26.90 -16.36
C ALA A 658 -17.57 25.89 -16.43
N GLY A 659 -17.60 24.96 -15.49
CA GLY A 659 -18.62 23.90 -15.42
C GLY A 659 -18.41 22.90 -14.29
N PHE A 660 -19.24 21.87 -14.29
CA PHE A 660 -19.27 20.82 -13.28
C PHE A 660 -19.13 19.45 -13.92
N LYS A 661 -18.28 18.59 -13.38
CA LYS A 661 -18.28 17.16 -13.64
C LYS A 661 -19.12 16.46 -12.59
N VAL A 662 -20.06 15.62 -13.00
CA VAL A 662 -20.94 14.86 -12.12
C VAL A 662 -20.80 13.39 -12.42
N TRP A 663 -20.65 12.58 -11.37
CA TRP A 663 -20.69 11.12 -11.47
C TRP A 663 -22.01 10.60 -10.92
N THR A 664 -22.65 9.74 -11.70
CA THR A 664 -23.96 9.16 -11.42
C THR A 664 -23.83 7.63 -11.42
N PRO A 665 -23.82 6.98 -10.23
CA PRO A 665 -23.88 5.53 -10.15
C PRO A 665 -25.12 4.97 -10.86
N ALA A 666 -25.02 3.74 -11.36
CA ALA A 666 -26.15 3.07 -12.00
C ALA A 666 -27.26 2.77 -10.99
N LYS A 667 -28.52 2.83 -11.43
CA LYS A 667 -29.65 2.31 -10.65
C LYS A 667 -29.75 0.81 -10.92
N GLN A 668 -29.67 0.00 -9.86
CA GLN A 668 -29.77 -1.47 -9.93
C GLN A 668 -31.19 -1.96 -9.71
#